data_AF-A0A7K3PQN7-F1
#
_entry.id   AF-A0A7K3PQN7-F1
#
_cell.length_a   1.000
_cell.length_b   1.000
_cell.length_c   1.000
_cell.angle_alpha   90.00
_cell.angle_beta   90.00
_cell.angle_gamma   90.00
#
_symmetry.space_group_name_H-M   'P 1'
#
loop_
_entity.id
_entity.type
_entity.pdbx_description
1 polymer ?
#
loop_
_entity_poly.entity_id
_entity_poly.type
_entity_poly.pdbx_seq_one_letter_code
_entity_poly.pdbx_strand_id
1 'polypeptide(L)'
;MTTPPTTDVSDASELRHQLVEQLQTAGHIRSAAVERAFRTVPRHTFAPETAVEAAYANDIVATRRRDDGTVTSSISAPWLQADMLESARIQPGHRVLEIGSGGYNAALIAELAGPTGHVTTLDIDPAVTERALCFLAETGYDTVNVVTTDAEHLPAEVVPEGGFDAIIVTVDTWDLPWIDALAEGGRLVAPLRLHGYHWAIGFTKEAGLLHSDEPLVVCGFVAMQGDGAWNRNRRTVPGTGVHLSWEDGTPLPVDQLAPALTREPTVTRTGITVGGQEPFDLLQLYLAGALPGFCRLEADPDSDHQILNPPPPHWPAAAIVRGTSLARMTHERISDGDDGKGRYEFVVQGYGEQGHLAAQEMAEQVKTWHRIHRGARCPLVTVRPAVDGASAGLDGNPHVFAKKHTSVSVDWPIAPITVREPETANASALIYNDRGEYLLHLRDYFPGEIWEPGMWSLLGGGREPQDATLEHTVRRELAEEAGLDLADLTPFGAEYASDDAGRTVPIAIYAGRWNGDPRDLHLTEGVMLAWFAPDDLHRLRIADTTSDLVHRHAASLPTMRSESAAEEERRPSPHGTVLNVVGVHLYLERPDGTVLLGLRHPSSAFAPSTWHALAGHCEQENAIACLIREAREEAGLRIERQNVELVHVVHHIDYAGDRPRMGLFFRARTWRGEPELREPDKCTQWKFWDPTALPDDLVPYTRTAIEGIQNGELYSETGWPA
;
A
#
# COMPACT_ATOMS: atom_id res chain seq x y z
N MET A 1 48.42 -24.50 12.50
CA MET A 1 47.53 -24.23 13.64
C MET A 1 47.68 -22.76 13.99
N THR A 2 46.90 -21.92 13.34
CA THR A 2 46.73 -20.51 13.70
C THR A 2 45.56 -20.46 14.68
N THR A 3 45.86 -20.08 15.92
CA THR A 3 44.85 -19.75 16.93
C THR A 3 43.94 -18.64 16.37
N PRO A 4 42.60 -18.77 16.44
CA PRO A 4 41.72 -17.66 16.09
C PRO A 4 41.97 -16.49 17.06
N PRO A 5 41.81 -15.24 16.61
CA PRO A 5 41.94 -14.09 17.50
C PRO A 5 40.91 -14.21 18.62
N THR A 6 41.36 -14.13 19.87
CA THR A 6 40.48 -13.96 21.03
C THR A 6 39.86 -12.58 20.94
N THR A 7 38.58 -12.51 20.58
CA THR A 7 37.75 -11.31 20.69
C THR A 7 37.64 -10.93 22.17
N ASP A 8 37.89 -9.66 22.51
CA ASP A 8 37.83 -9.21 23.90
C ASP A 8 36.36 -9.13 24.36
N VAL A 9 36.10 -9.37 25.65
CA VAL A 9 34.75 -9.32 26.25
C VAL A 9 34.14 -7.92 26.11
N SER A 10 34.99 -6.88 26.03
CA SER A 10 34.58 -5.51 25.72
C SER A 10 33.88 -5.39 24.37
N ASP A 11 34.41 -6.08 23.35
CA ASP A 11 33.94 -5.96 21.97
C ASP A 11 32.59 -6.66 21.80
N ALA A 12 32.41 -7.82 22.43
CA ALA A 12 31.15 -8.56 22.43
C ALA A 12 30.03 -7.80 23.16
N SER A 13 30.35 -7.04 24.21
CA SER A 13 29.37 -6.22 24.91
C SER A 13 28.98 -4.98 24.10
N GLU A 14 29.92 -4.38 23.38
CA GLU A 14 29.66 -3.24 22.50
C GLU A 14 28.73 -3.65 21.34
N LEU A 15 29.04 -4.76 20.65
CA LEU A 15 28.22 -5.30 19.56
C LEU A 15 26.79 -5.61 20.01
N ARG A 16 26.62 -6.14 21.22
CA ARG A 16 25.29 -6.37 21.82
C ARG A 16 24.51 -5.08 21.99
N HIS A 17 25.14 -4.03 22.51
CA HIS A 17 24.47 -2.73 22.70
C HIS A 17 24.11 -2.08 21.36
N GLN A 18 25.01 -2.14 20.38
CA GLN A 18 24.76 -1.65 19.03
C GLN A 18 23.58 -2.37 18.37
N LEU A 19 23.49 -3.70 18.49
CA LEU A 19 22.35 -4.47 18.01
C LEU A 19 21.04 -4.01 18.67
N VAL A 20 21.03 -3.82 19.99
CA VAL A 20 19.82 -3.35 20.69
C VAL A 20 19.39 -1.96 20.21
N GLU A 21 20.33 -1.03 20.05
CA GLU A 21 20.04 0.31 19.53
C GLU A 21 19.48 0.29 18.10
N GLN A 22 20.00 -0.59 17.24
CA GLN A 22 19.46 -0.82 15.89
C GLN A 22 18.02 -1.33 15.95
N LEU A 23 17.74 -2.33 16.80
CA LEU A 23 16.41 -2.91 16.95
C LEU A 23 15.39 -1.93 17.57
N GLN A 24 15.82 -1.04 18.47
CA GLN A 24 14.99 0.04 19.00
C GLN A 24 14.68 1.08 17.92
N THR A 25 15.70 1.52 17.18
CA THR A 25 15.53 2.52 16.10
C THR A 25 14.60 2.01 15.01
N ALA A 26 14.65 0.71 14.69
CA ALA A 26 13.76 0.05 13.75
C ALA A 26 12.36 -0.29 14.32
N GLY A 27 12.12 -0.05 15.61
CA GLY A 27 10.82 -0.28 16.25
C GLY A 27 10.50 -1.72 16.66
N HIS A 28 11.47 -2.65 16.57
CA HIS A 28 11.28 -4.05 16.98
C HIS A 28 11.33 -4.22 18.50
N ILE A 29 12.24 -3.52 19.19
CA ILE A 29 12.26 -3.43 20.66
C ILE A 29 11.50 -2.18 21.07
N ARG A 30 10.43 -2.37 21.84
CA ARG A 30 9.45 -1.33 22.20
C ARG A 30 9.30 -1.16 23.71
N SER A 31 9.62 -2.20 24.49
CA SER A 31 9.52 -2.19 25.95
C SER A 31 10.89 -2.24 26.63
N ALA A 32 10.99 -1.56 27.78
CA ALA A 32 12.19 -1.59 28.61
C ALA A 32 12.52 -3.01 29.12
N ALA A 33 11.51 -3.88 29.23
CA ALA A 33 11.70 -5.26 29.67
C ALA A 33 12.44 -6.08 28.60
N VAL A 34 12.00 -6.01 27.33
CA VAL A 34 12.66 -6.69 26.21
C VAL A 34 14.05 -6.09 25.95
N GLU A 35 14.19 -4.77 26.02
CA GLU A 35 15.50 -4.11 25.94
C GLU A 35 16.47 -4.68 26.98
N ARG A 36 16.07 -4.71 28.26
CA ARG A 36 16.89 -5.25 29.34
C ARG A 36 17.29 -6.70 29.09
N ALA A 37 16.36 -7.54 28.63
CA ALA A 37 16.65 -8.94 28.33
C ALA A 37 17.74 -9.06 27.25
N PHE A 38 17.60 -8.35 26.12
CA PHE A 38 18.60 -8.39 25.04
C PHE A 38 19.96 -7.79 25.44
N ARG A 39 19.99 -6.75 26.29
CA ARG A 39 21.25 -6.21 26.81
C ARG A 39 21.94 -7.16 27.80
N THR A 40 21.19 -8.04 28.45
CA THR A 40 21.70 -8.96 29.48
C THR A 40 22.22 -10.25 28.86
N VAL A 41 21.41 -10.93 28.04
CA VAL A 41 21.72 -12.27 27.55
C VAL A 41 22.84 -12.22 26.48
N PRO A 42 23.97 -12.94 26.67
CA PRO A 42 25.08 -12.92 25.72
C PRO A 42 24.81 -13.86 24.53
N ARG A 43 24.18 -13.35 23.46
CA ARG A 43 23.80 -14.12 22.26
C ARG A 43 24.94 -14.98 21.69
N HIS A 44 26.16 -14.44 21.64
CA HIS A 44 27.35 -15.12 21.12
C HIS A 44 27.71 -16.40 21.88
N THR A 45 27.40 -16.51 23.19
CA THR A 45 27.67 -17.71 23.99
C THR A 45 26.83 -18.89 23.52
N PHE A 46 25.64 -18.64 22.98
CA PHE A 46 24.77 -19.69 22.41
C PHE A 46 25.16 -20.08 20.98
N ALA A 47 26.20 -19.46 20.40
CA ALA A 47 26.73 -19.72 19.06
C ALA A 47 28.27 -19.68 19.01
N PRO A 48 28.98 -20.48 19.83
CA PRO A 48 30.45 -20.40 19.93
C PRO A 48 31.17 -20.80 18.63
N GLU A 49 30.48 -21.46 17.70
CA GLU A 49 31.02 -21.84 16.38
C GLU A 49 31.01 -20.68 15.38
N THR A 50 30.37 -19.56 15.72
CA THR A 50 30.19 -18.40 14.84
C THR A 50 31.04 -17.22 15.33
N ALA A 51 31.55 -16.41 14.41
CA ALA A 51 32.23 -15.17 14.76
C ALA A 51 31.29 -14.26 15.57
N VAL A 52 31.80 -13.58 16.60
CA VAL A 52 30.99 -12.76 17.52
C VAL A 52 30.22 -11.68 16.77
N GLU A 53 30.84 -11.07 15.76
CA GLU A 53 30.23 -10.07 14.88
C GLU A 53 29.03 -10.65 14.12
N ALA A 54 29.15 -11.87 13.61
CA ALA A 54 28.06 -12.55 12.91
C ALA A 54 26.96 -13.01 13.88
N ALA A 55 27.31 -13.34 15.13
CA ALA A 55 26.31 -13.66 16.15
C ALA A 55 25.44 -12.44 16.52
N TYR A 56 25.97 -11.22 16.41
CA TYR A 56 25.24 -9.98 16.64
C TYR A 56 24.76 -9.27 15.36
N ALA A 57 24.95 -9.87 14.19
CA ALA A 57 24.28 -9.42 12.97
C ALA A 57 22.77 -9.65 13.11
N ASN A 58 21.97 -8.78 12.46
CA ASN A 58 20.52 -8.95 12.42
C ASN A 58 20.08 -10.04 11.43
N ASP A 59 20.62 -11.25 11.60
CA ASP A 59 20.43 -12.42 10.73
C ASP A 59 20.39 -13.70 11.59
N ILE A 60 20.01 -14.81 10.96
CA ILE A 60 20.00 -16.13 11.60
C ILE A 60 21.41 -16.68 11.80
N VAL A 61 21.57 -17.54 12.81
CA VAL A 61 22.78 -18.36 13.00
C VAL A 61 22.39 -19.82 12.94
N ALA A 62 22.76 -20.52 11.86
CA ALA A 62 22.49 -21.95 11.72
C ALA A 62 23.32 -22.75 12.73
N THR A 63 22.66 -23.51 13.60
CA THR A 63 23.28 -24.31 14.67
C THR A 63 23.32 -25.79 14.32
N ARG A 64 22.40 -26.25 13.47
CA ARG A 64 22.35 -27.65 13.02
C ARG A 64 21.95 -27.78 11.56
N ARG A 65 22.58 -28.73 10.88
CA ARG A 65 22.27 -29.13 9.51
C ARG A 65 22.16 -30.64 9.40
N ARG A 66 21.30 -31.10 8.50
CA ARG A 66 21.29 -32.49 8.02
C ARG A 66 22.45 -32.70 7.02
N ASP A 67 22.77 -33.96 6.74
CA ASP A 67 23.82 -34.36 5.79
C ASP A 67 23.64 -33.79 4.38
N ASP A 68 22.40 -33.49 3.97
CA ASP A 68 22.06 -32.87 2.69
C ASP A 68 22.23 -31.33 2.68
N GLY A 69 22.70 -30.75 3.79
CA GLY A 69 22.94 -29.31 3.95
C GLY A 69 21.74 -28.51 4.48
N THR A 70 20.56 -29.13 4.60
CA THR A 70 19.34 -28.49 5.11
C THR A 70 19.52 -28.05 6.55
N VAL A 71 19.21 -26.78 6.85
CA VAL A 71 19.21 -26.26 8.23
C VAL A 71 18.03 -26.84 8.99
N THR A 72 18.29 -27.50 10.12
CA THR A 72 17.26 -28.11 10.98
C THR A 72 17.12 -27.40 12.32
N SER A 73 18.08 -26.56 12.70
CA SER A 73 18.01 -25.66 13.87
C SER A 73 18.85 -24.41 13.60
N SER A 74 18.37 -23.27 14.09
CA SER A 74 19.09 -22.00 14.05
C SER A 74 18.67 -21.12 15.23
N ILE A 75 19.57 -20.23 15.64
CA ILE A 75 19.17 -19.05 16.42
C ILE A 75 18.51 -18.08 15.45
N SER A 76 17.24 -17.74 15.71
CA SER A 76 16.45 -16.83 14.87
C SER A 76 17.06 -15.43 14.81
N ALA A 77 16.71 -14.68 13.76
CA ALA A 77 17.17 -13.30 13.62
C ALA A 77 16.71 -12.44 14.82
N PRO A 78 17.58 -11.55 15.35
CA PRO A 78 17.26 -10.74 16.53
C PRO A 78 15.97 -9.93 16.41
N TRP A 79 15.69 -9.32 15.25
CA TRP A 79 14.48 -8.52 15.03
C TRP A 79 13.20 -9.33 15.26
N LEU A 80 13.15 -10.55 14.74
CA LEU A 80 11.97 -11.41 14.81
C LEU A 80 11.77 -11.96 16.22
N GLN A 81 12.86 -12.28 16.92
CA GLN A 81 12.78 -12.66 18.34
C GLN A 81 12.26 -11.50 19.19
N ALA A 82 12.72 -10.27 18.94
CA ALA A 82 12.22 -9.09 19.64
C ALA A 82 10.72 -8.90 19.41
N ASP A 83 10.26 -8.92 18.15
CA ASP A 83 8.83 -8.78 17.82
C ASP A 83 7.98 -9.86 18.50
N MET A 84 8.42 -11.12 18.49
CA MET A 84 7.71 -12.22 19.13
C MET A 84 7.69 -12.13 20.65
N LEU A 85 8.78 -11.67 21.28
CA LEU A 85 8.83 -11.48 22.73
C LEU A 85 7.95 -10.31 23.20
N GLU A 86 7.92 -9.22 22.43
CA GLU A 86 6.97 -8.12 22.67
C GLU A 86 5.51 -8.61 22.54
N SER A 87 5.22 -9.41 21.52
CA SER A 87 3.88 -9.97 21.30
C SER A 87 3.46 -10.98 22.39
N ALA A 88 4.43 -11.67 22.99
CA ALA A 88 4.19 -12.62 24.07
C ALA A 88 3.82 -11.94 25.39
N ARG A 89 4.14 -10.65 25.56
CA ARG A 89 3.78 -9.82 26.73
C ARG A 89 4.11 -10.48 28.08
N ILE A 90 5.22 -11.22 28.14
CA ILE A 90 5.65 -11.96 29.34
C ILE A 90 5.84 -10.99 30.52
N GLN A 91 5.27 -11.34 31.67
CA GLN A 91 5.44 -10.58 32.92
C GLN A 91 6.23 -11.39 33.96
N PRO A 92 6.83 -10.71 34.96
CA PRO A 92 7.43 -11.39 36.09
C PRO A 92 6.47 -12.37 36.78
N GLY A 93 6.93 -13.59 37.05
CA GLY A 93 6.13 -14.67 37.65
C GLY A 93 5.38 -15.56 36.66
N HIS A 94 5.38 -15.24 35.36
CA HIS A 94 4.73 -16.08 34.36
C HIS A 94 5.40 -17.47 34.22
N ARG A 95 4.56 -18.46 33.92
CA ARG A 95 4.94 -19.79 33.47
C ARG A 95 4.93 -19.78 31.94
N VAL A 96 6.10 -19.92 31.34
CA VAL A 96 6.28 -19.78 29.89
C VAL A 96 6.76 -21.08 29.28
N LEU A 97 6.14 -21.48 28.18
CA LEU A 97 6.59 -22.59 27.35
C LEU A 97 7.24 -22.06 26.07
N GLU A 98 8.41 -22.58 25.73
CA GLU A 98 9.01 -22.46 24.41
C GLU A 98 8.97 -23.79 23.67
N ILE A 99 8.57 -23.76 22.39
CA ILE A 99 8.52 -24.91 21.49
C ILE A 99 9.49 -24.68 20.32
N GLY A 100 10.52 -25.52 20.22
CA GLY A 100 11.69 -25.28 19.39
C GLY A 100 12.77 -24.60 20.24
N SER A 101 13.83 -25.34 20.58
CA SER A 101 14.84 -24.83 21.49
C SER A 101 16.10 -24.37 20.76
N GLY A 102 16.77 -23.40 21.35
CA GLY A 102 18.15 -23.02 21.00
C GLY A 102 18.93 -22.48 22.20
N GLY A 103 18.34 -22.55 23.41
CA GLY A 103 18.84 -21.95 24.64
C GLY A 103 18.73 -20.42 24.68
N TYR A 104 19.14 -19.71 23.62
CA TYR A 104 19.23 -18.25 23.65
C TYR A 104 17.88 -17.57 23.92
N ASN A 105 16.82 -18.00 23.21
CA ASN A 105 15.50 -17.43 23.38
C ASN A 105 14.87 -17.82 24.74
N ALA A 106 15.09 -19.04 25.22
CA ALA A 106 14.73 -19.44 26.59
C ALA A 106 15.38 -18.54 27.66
N ALA A 107 16.64 -18.15 27.48
CA ALA A 107 17.32 -17.22 28.38
C ALA A 107 16.69 -15.81 28.34
N LEU A 108 16.33 -15.31 27.15
CA LEU A 108 15.58 -14.05 27.02
C LEU A 108 14.22 -14.13 27.72
N ILE A 109 13.50 -15.23 27.56
CA ILE A 109 12.21 -15.49 28.23
C ILE A 109 12.40 -15.51 29.76
N ALA A 110 13.47 -16.13 30.26
CA ALA A 110 13.78 -16.18 31.68
C ALA A 110 14.05 -14.78 32.27
N GLU A 111 14.73 -13.89 31.54
CA GLU A 111 14.91 -12.48 31.94
C GLU A 111 13.59 -11.69 32.06
N LEU A 112 12.61 -12.02 31.22
CA LEU A 112 11.28 -11.40 31.23
C LEU A 112 10.40 -11.96 32.35
N ALA A 113 10.37 -13.29 32.49
CA ALA A 113 9.61 -13.99 33.53
C ALA A 113 10.18 -13.75 34.94
N GLY A 114 11.45 -13.34 35.02
CA GLY A 114 12.11 -12.97 36.27
C GLY A 114 12.29 -14.15 37.24
N PRO A 115 12.82 -13.89 38.45
CA PRO A 115 13.25 -14.93 39.38
C PRO A 115 12.10 -15.76 39.98
N THR A 116 10.86 -15.29 39.86
CA THR A 116 9.66 -16.00 40.32
C THR A 116 8.90 -16.69 39.20
N GLY A 117 9.34 -16.51 37.94
CA GLY A 117 8.75 -17.18 36.78
C GLY A 117 9.32 -18.58 36.58
N HIS A 118 8.67 -19.34 35.70
CA HIS A 118 9.08 -20.70 35.35
C HIS A 118 9.12 -20.84 33.84
N VAL A 119 10.27 -21.22 33.28
CA VAL A 119 10.45 -21.38 31.84
C VAL A 119 10.68 -22.86 31.54
N THR A 120 9.88 -23.42 30.62
CA THR A 120 10.15 -24.73 30.02
C THR A 120 10.42 -24.55 28.53
N THR A 121 11.49 -25.14 28.02
CA THR A 121 11.85 -25.12 26.59
C THR A 121 11.96 -26.55 26.06
N LEU A 122 11.35 -26.80 24.90
CA LEU A 122 11.20 -28.13 24.30
C LEU A 122 11.87 -28.19 22.93
N ASP A 123 12.52 -29.32 22.63
CA ASP A 123 12.87 -29.68 21.25
C ASP A 123 12.77 -31.20 21.05
N ILE A 124 12.47 -31.64 19.84
CA ILE A 124 12.40 -33.06 19.49
C ILE A 124 13.79 -33.69 19.34
N ASP A 125 14.80 -32.87 19.02
CA ASP A 125 16.16 -33.31 18.74
C ASP A 125 17.01 -33.29 20.03
N PRO A 126 17.48 -34.46 20.51
CA PRO A 126 18.29 -34.52 21.71
C PRO A 126 19.56 -33.66 21.60
N ALA A 127 20.18 -33.57 20.42
CA ALA A 127 21.40 -32.77 20.24
C ALA A 127 21.13 -31.26 20.42
N VAL A 128 19.93 -30.79 20.05
CA VAL A 128 19.52 -29.39 20.27
C VAL A 128 19.27 -29.15 21.76
N THR A 129 18.57 -30.05 22.44
CA THR A 129 18.31 -29.92 23.88
C THR A 129 19.58 -30.02 24.73
N GLU A 130 20.52 -30.92 24.42
CA GLU A 130 21.80 -31.05 25.12
C GLU A 130 22.64 -29.77 25.00
N ARG A 131 22.65 -29.18 23.80
CA ARG A 131 23.30 -27.89 23.53
C ARG A 131 22.66 -26.76 24.33
N ALA A 132 21.34 -26.65 24.31
CA ALA A 132 20.60 -25.63 25.06
C ALA A 132 20.90 -25.73 26.56
N LEU A 133 20.87 -26.94 27.12
CA LEU A 133 21.11 -27.21 28.54
C LEU A 133 22.54 -26.78 28.95
N CYS A 134 23.54 -27.06 28.11
CA CYS A 134 24.92 -26.62 28.34
C CYS A 134 25.04 -25.10 28.41
N PHE A 135 24.54 -24.37 27.40
CA PHE A 135 24.74 -22.91 27.35
C PHE A 135 23.84 -22.14 28.30
N LEU A 136 22.65 -22.64 28.61
CA LEU A 136 21.82 -22.09 29.68
C LEU A 136 22.55 -22.15 31.02
N ALA A 137 23.20 -23.28 31.34
CA ALA A 137 24.00 -23.40 32.56
C ALA A 137 25.22 -22.47 32.56
N GLU A 138 25.96 -22.36 31.44
CA GLU A 138 27.11 -21.46 31.31
C GLU A 138 26.76 -19.98 31.46
N THR A 139 25.53 -19.60 31.11
CA THR A 139 25.05 -18.21 31.16
C THR A 139 24.22 -17.89 32.40
N GLY A 140 24.07 -18.84 33.34
CA GLY A 140 23.38 -18.62 34.62
C GLY A 140 21.85 -18.79 34.57
N TYR A 141 21.32 -19.44 33.54
CA TYR A 141 19.91 -19.76 33.36
C TYR A 141 19.63 -21.26 33.57
N ASP A 142 20.34 -21.90 34.50
CA ASP A 142 20.21 -23.32 34.86
C ASP A 142 18.86 -23.71 35.48
N THR A 143 18.03 -22.71 35.81
CA THR A 143 16.65 -22.89 36.28
C THR A 143 15.63 -23.11 35.16
N VAL A 144 16.01 -22.88 33.90
CA VAL A 144 15.18 -23.20 32.73
C VAL A 144 15.07 -24.73 32.59
N ASN A 145 13.83 -25.23 32.55
CA ASN A 145 13.56 -26.65 32.36
C ASN A 145 13.66 -27.01 30.87
N VAL A 146 14.69 -27.77 30.48
CA VAL A 146 14.90 -28.23 29.10
C VAL A 146 14.37 -29.65 28.97
N VAL A 147 13.48 -29.90 28.01
CA VAL A 147 12.82 -31.21 27.84
C VAL A 147 12.91 -31.67 26.38
N THR A 148 13.41 -32.89 26.17
CA THR A 148 13.45 -33.52 24.84
C THR A 148 12.16 -34.27 24.58
N THR A 149 11.31 -33.76 23.69
CA THR A 149 10.04 -34.40 23.32
C THR A 149 9.53 -33.87 21.98
N ASP A 150 8.72 -34.67 21.30
CA ASP A 150 7.86 -34.14 20.23
C ASP A 150 6.80 -33.24 20.87
N ALA A 151 6.78 -31.97 20.45
CA ALA A 151 5.87 -30.99 21.01
C ALA A 151 4.42 -31.19 20.54
N GLU A 152 4.17 -31.96 19.47
CA GLU A 152 2.80 -32.32 19.05
C GLU A 152 1.97 -32.90 20.20
N HIS A 153 2.64 -33.60 21.13
CA HIS A 153 2.05 -34.20 22.31
C HIS A 153 2.80 -33.78 23.56
N LEU A 154 2.35 -32.69 24.21
CA LEU A 154 2.94 -32.23 25.47
C LEU A 154 2.75 -33.30 26.58
N PRO A 155 3.83 -33.74 27.25
CA PRO A 155 3.72 -34.60 28.41
C PRO A 155 2.91 -33.94 29.53
N ALA A 156 2.05 -34.69 30.20
CA ALA A 156 1.16 -34.14 31.23
C ALA A 156 1.94 -33.52 32.40
N GLU A 157 3.12 -34.08 32.72
CA GLU A 157 4.05 -33.58 33.73
C GLU A 157 4.71 -32.24 33.37
N VAL A 158 4.71 -31.85 32.09
CA VAL A 158 5.26 -30.57 31.62
C VAL A 158 4.24 -29.44 31.79
N VAL A 159 2.93 -29.74 31.66
CA VAL A 159 1.88 -28.74 31.70
C VAL A 159 1.55 -28.39 33.16
N PRO A 160 1.74 -27.13 33.61
CA PRO A 160 1.44 -26.74 34.98
C PRO A 160 -0.07 -26.72 35.24
N GLU A 161 -0.47 -26.84 36.51
CA GLU A 161 -1.86 -26.67 36.92
C GLU A 161 -2.37 -25.28 36.50
N GLY A 162 -3.47 -25.23 35.74
CA GLY A 162 -4.01 -23.98 35.20
C GLY A 162 -3.38 -23.50 33.89
N GLY A 163 -2.44 -24.25 33.31
CA GLY A 163 -1.85 -23.96 31.99
C GLY A 163 -0.72 -22.92 32.02
N PHE A 164 -0.09 -22.69 30.86
CA PHE A 164 0.97 -21.70 30.68
C PHE A 164 0.40 -20.30 30.51
N ASP A 165 1.06 -19.29 31.09
CA ASP A 165 0.68 -17.88 30.93
C ASP A 165 1.14 -17.34 29.57
N ALA A 166 2.22 -17.90 29.00
CA ALA A 166 2.61 -17.68 27.62
C ALA A 166 3.19 -18.95 26.95
N ILE A 167 2.94 -19.13 25.66
CA ILE A 167 3.56 -20.14 24.80
C ILE A 167 4.20 -19.44 23.60
N ILE A 168 5.48 -19.70 23.35
CA ILE A 168 6.22 -19.16 22.20
C ILE A 168 6.72 -20.32 21.34
N VAL A 169 6.34 -20.33 20.07
CA VAL A 169 6.75 -21.36 19.11
C VAL A 169 7.81 -20.76 18.21
N THR A 170 8.96 -21.41 18.06
CA THR A 170 10.11 -20.91 17.27
C THR A 170 10.43 -21.84 16.09
N VAL A 171 9.41 -22.56 15.62
CA VAL A 171 9.43 -23.43 14.44
C VAL A 171 8.25 -23.09 13.54
N ASP A 172 8.39 -23.36 12.25
CA ASP A 172 7.31 -23.19 11.28
C ASP A 172 6.23 -24.25 11.52
N THR A 173 5.13 -23.85 12.17
CA THR A 173 4.04 -24.74 12.53
C THR A 173 2.85 -24.62 11.59
N TRP A 174 2.21 -25.74 11.29
CA TRP A 174 1.00 -25.76 10.46
C TRP A 174 -0.29 -25.71 11.28
N ASP A 175 -0.23 -26.10 12.55
CA ASP A 175 -1.37 -26.22 13.46
C ASP A 175 -0.98 -25.87 14.91
N LEU A 176 -1.96 -25.75 15.80
CA LEU A 176 -1.78 -25.31 17.19
C LEU A 176 -2.46 -26.28 18.18
N PRO A 177 -1.89 -27.47 18.44
CA PRO A 177 -2.46 -28.43 19.39
C PRO A 177 -2.40 -27.96 20.86
N TRP A 178 -1.70 -26.85 21.14
CA TRP A 178 -1.41 -26.39 22.51
C TRP A 178 -2.44 -25.42 23.10
N ILE A 179 -3.58 -25.20 22.43
CA ILE A 179 -4.61 -24.27 22.91
C ILE A 179 -5.04 -24.64 24.34
N ASP A 180 -5.22 -25.91 24.64
CA ASP A 180 -5.66 -26.37 25.97
C ASP A 180 -4.56 -26.28 27.03
N ALA A 181 -3.29 -26.30 26.63
CA ALA A 181 -2.16 -26.11 27.55
C ALA A 181 -1.96 -24.64 27.95
N LEU A 182 -2.57 -23.70 27.22
CA LEU A 182 -2.51 -22.27 27.51
C LEU A 182 -3.58 -21.86 28.54
N ALA A 183 -3.19 -21.05 29.52
CA ALA A 183 -4.10 -20.46 30.50
C ALA A 183 -5.09 -19.49 29.82
N GLU A 184 -6.27 -19.35 30.39
CA GLU A 184 -7.25 -18.36 29.95
C GLU A 184 -6.69 -16.93 30.15
N GLY A 185 -6.80 -16.08 29.13
CA GLY A 185 -6.12 -14.77 29.08
C GLY A 185 -4.62 -14.85 28.76
N GLY A 186 -4.06 -16.05 28.62
CA GLY A 186 -2.66 -16.28 28.26
C GLY A 186 -2.34 -15.92 26.81
N ARG A 187 -1.04 -15.79 26.50
CA ARG A 187 -0.54 -15.39 25.19
C ARG A 187 0.09 -16.57 24.44
N LEU A 188 -0.28 -16.79 23.18
CA LEU A 188 0.42 -17.72 22.31
C LEU A 188 0.99 -16.97 21.11
N VAL A 189 2.28 -17.10 20.88
CA VAL A 189 2.96 -16.51 19.73
C VAL A 189 3.52 -17.63 18.87
N ALA A 190 3.06 -17.73 17.63
CA ALA A 190 3.49 -18.80 16.75
C ALA A 190 3.67 -18.36 15.30
N PRO A 191 4.73 -18.84 14.63
CA PRO A 191 4.85 -18.88 13.18
C PRO A 191 3.83 -19.87 12.62
N LEU A 192 2.64 -19.37 12.27
CA LEU A 192 1.54 -20.18 11.75
C LEU A 192 1.55 -20.16 10.23
N ARG A 193 1.53 -21.36 9.63
CA ARG A 193 1.40 -21.51 8.19
C ARG A 193 -0.05 -21.32 7.75
N LEU A 194 -0.26 -20.37 6.86
CA LEU A 194 -1.54 -20.11 6.18
C LEU A 194 -1.31 -20.04 4.66
N HIS A 195 -1.72 -21.09 3.96
CA HIS A 195 -1.62 -21.34 2.52
C HIS A 195 -0.23 -21.15 1.94
N GLY A 196 0.80 -21.64 2.64
CA GLY A 196 2.20 -21.49 2.25
C GLY A 196 2.84 -20.15 2.70
N TYR A 197 2.02 -19.23 3.20
CA TYR A 197 2.28 -18.10 4.11
C TYR A 197 2.87 -18.54 5.43
N HIS A 198 3.88 -17.85 5.94
CA HIS A 198 4.43 -18.03 7.26
C HIS A 198 4.26 -16.71 8.01
N TRP A 199 3.41 -16.73 9.03
CA TRP A 199 3.05 -15.54 9.76
C TRP A 199 3.39 -15.74 11.22
N ALA A 200 4.25 -14.91 11.79
CA ALA A 200 4.34 -14.81 13.24
C ALA A 200 3.09 -14.05 13.71
N ILE A 201 2.26 -14.75 14.50
CA ILE A 201 0.99 -14.25 15.00
C ILE A 201 0.99 -14.34 16.52
N GLY A 202 0.67 -13.24 17.18
CA GLY A 202 0.36 -13.21 18.61
C GLY A 202 -1.12 -13.34 18.86
N PHE A 203 -1.48 -14.25 19.75
CA PHE A 203 -2.86 -14.56 20.14
C PHE A 203 -3.09 -14.35 21.62
N THR A 204 -4.29 -13.92 21.99
CA THR A 204 -4.83 -14.01 23.36
C THR A 204 -5.87 -15.12 23.41
N LYS A 205 -5.84 -15.93 24.47
CA LYS A 205 -6.90 -16.92 24.71
C LYS A 205 -8.08 -16.30 25.42
N GLU A 206 -9.25 -16.35 24.79
CA GLU A 206 -10.53 -15.90 25.36
C GLU A 206 -11.64 -16.92 25.07
N ALA A 207 -12.37 -17.35 26.10
CA ALA A 207 -13.41 -18.37 26.06
C ALA A 207 -12.97 -19.67 25.35
N GLY A 208 -11.71 -20.10 25.55
CA GLY A 208 -11.16 -21.29 24.90
C GLY A 208 -10.77 -21.13 23.43
N LEU A 209 -10.80 -19.90 22.89
CA LEU A 209 -10.44 -19.57 21.51
C LEU A 209 -9.19 -18.71 21.50
N LEU A 210 -8.41 -18.75 20.42
CA LEU A 210 -7.30 -17.82 20.23
C LEU A 210 -7.73 -16.69 19.29
N HIS A 211 -7.48 -15.45 19.68
CA HIS A 211 -7.74 -14.26 18.86
C HIS A 211 -6.48 -13.45 18.67
N SER A 212 -6.15 -13.09 17.42
CA SER A 212 -5.05 -12.18 17.14
C SER A 212 -5.45 -10.73 17.43
N ASP A 213 -4.59 -9.95 18.10
CA ASP A 213 -4.85 -8.54 18.39
C ASP A 213 -3.79 -7.57 17.83
N GLU A 214 -2.81 -8.12 17.11
CA GLU A 214 -1.62 -7.45 16.59
C GLU A 214 -1.42 -7.71 15.09
N PRO A 215 -0.65 -6.87 14.39
CA PRO A 215 -0.29 -7.10 12.99
C PRO A 215 0.42 -8.45 12.78
N LEU A 216 0.03 -9.16 11.72
CA LEU A 216 0.70 -10.35 11.22
C LEU A 216 2.08 -9.98 10.67
N VAL A 217 3.11 -10.68 11.13
CA VAL A 217 4.49 -10.46 10.67
C VAL A 217 4.90 -11.59 9.75
N VAL A 218 5.26 -11.27 8.50
CA VAL A 218 5.80 -12.28 7.58
C VAL A 218 7.15 -12.75 8.09
N CYS A 219 7.34 -14.07 8.19
CA CYS A 219 8.54 -14.64 8.78
C CYS A 219 9.00 -15.92 8.08
N GLY A 220 10.17 -16.44 8.46
CA GLY A 220 10.64 -17.77 8.04
C GLY A 220 11.27 -18.50 9.22
N PHE A 221 10.96 -19.78 9.37
CA PHE A 221 11.48 -20.65 10.41
C PHE A 221 11.86 -22.02 9.85
N VAL A 222 12.69 -22.76 10.59
CA VAL A 222 12.92 -24.18 10.31
C VAL A 222 11.62 -24.96 10.46
N ALA A 223 11.42 -25.96 9.60
CA ALA A 223 10.16 -26.72 9.57
C ALA A 223 9.93 -27.51 10.87
N MET A 224 8.69 -27.51 11.35
CA MET A 224 8.24 -28.44 12.40
C MET A 224 8.54 -29.89 11.97
N GLN A 225 9.07 -30.67 12.91
CA GLN A 225 9.40 -32.09 12.74
C GLN A 225 8.47 -32.94 13.63
N GLY A 226 8.50 -34.26 13.45
CA GLY A 226 7.68 -35.18 14.26
C GLY A 226 6.23 -35.32 13.76
N ASP A 227 5.32 -35.64 14.66
CA ASP A 227 3.91 -35.92 14.35
C ASP A 227 3.11 -34.66 13.97
N GLY A 228 3.65 -33.48 14.31
CA GLY A 228 3.17 -32.16 13.87
C GLY A 228 3.78 -31.69 12.54
N ALA A 229 4.69 -32.47 11.94
CA ALA A 229 5.29 -32.12 10.65
C ALA A 229 4.23 -32.10 9.54
N TRP A 230 4.16 -30.99 8.80
CA TRP A 230 3.26 -30.87 7.66
C TRP A 230 3.99 -31.22 6.35
N ASN A 231 3.46 -32.19 5.62
CA ASN A 231 3.97 -32.55 4.31
C ASN A 231 3.26 -31.74 3.23
N ARG A 232 4.01 -30.84 2.59
CA ARG A 232 3.52 -29.99 1.51
C ARG A 232 2.90 -30.86 0.41
N ASN A 233 1.62 -30.65 0.12
CA ASN A 233 0.91 -31.33 -0.97
C ASN A 233 1.35 -30.80 -2.34
N ARG A 234 2.64 -30.97 -2.65
CA ARG A 234 3.30 -30.54 -3.88
C ARG A 234 3.07 -31.55 -4.98
N ARG A 235 2.77 -31.08 -6.19
CA ARG A 235 2.65 -31.88 -7.40
C ARG A 235 3.41 -31.20 -8.53
N THR A 236 4.12 -31.99 -9.32
CA THR A 236 4.86 -31.52 -10.49
C THR A 236 4.00 -31.72 -11.73
N VAL A 237 3.85 -30.68 -12.54
CA VAL A 237 3.22 -30.79 -13.86
C VAL A 237 4.24 -31.46 -14.80
N PRO A 238 3.96 -32.67 -15.31
CA PRO A 238 4.95 -33.47 -16.04
C PRO A 238 5.56 -32.73 -17.23
N GLY A 239 6.89 -32.75 -17.33
CA GLY A 239 7.62 -32.20 -18.48
C GLY A 239 7.65 -30.67 -18.58
N THR A 240 7.26 -29.94 -17.52
CA THR A 240 7.18 -28.46 -17.54
C THR A 240 8.06 -27.75 -16.51
N GLY A 241 8.64 -28.47 -15.55
CA GLY A 241 9.35 -27.85 -14.42
C GLY A 241 8.46 -27.01 -13.49
N VAL A 242 7.13 -27.03 -13.68
CA VAL A 242 6.17 -26.31 -12.83
C VAL A 242 5.73 -27.19 -11.68
N HIS A 243 5.71 -26.62 -10.49
CA HIS A 243 5.26 -27.28 -9.28
C HIS A 243 4.13 -26.48 -8.63
N LEU A 244 3.06 -27.18 -8.27
CA LEU A 244 1.89 -26.63 -7.61
C LEU A 244 1.78 -27.23 -6.22
N SER A 245 1.59 -26.39 -5.21
CA SER A 245 1.39 -26.83 -3.82
C SER A 245 0.07 -26.32 -3.27
N TRP A 246 -0.73 -27.21 -2.69
CA TRP A 246 -1.96 -26.89 -1.98
C TRP A 246 -1.76 -27.05 -0.48
N GLU A 247 -2.50 -26.27 0.30
CA GLU A 247 -2.58 -26.50 1.74
C GLU A 247 -3.57 -27.61 2.07
N ASP A 248 -4.81 -27.48 1.57
CA ASP A 248 -5.91 -28.40 1.83
C ASP A 248 -6.47 -29.03 0.54
N GLY A 249 -7.05 -30.23 0.66
CA GLY A 249 -7.81 -30.89 -0.40
C GLY A 249 -7.09 -31.98 -1.20
N THR A 250 -7.89 -32.81 -1.89
CA THR A 250 -7.41 -33.86 -2.81
C THR A 250 -6.97 -33.21 -4.12
N PRO A 251 -5.70 -33.34 -4.53
CA PRO A 251 -5.20 -32.67 -5.73
C PRO A 251 -5.93 -33.16 -6.97
N LEU A 252 -6.38 -32.21 -7.80
CA LEU A 252 -6.87 -32.47 -9.15
C LEU A 252 -5.73 -33.07 -10.00
N PRO A 253 -6.03 -33.82 -11.08
CA PRO A 253 -4.99 -34.39 -11.95
C PRO A 253 -4.19 -33.29 -12.66
N VAL A 254 -3.07 -32.87 -12.05
CA VAL A 254 -2.18 -31.80 -12.55
C VAL A 254 -1.47 -32.18 -13.85
N ASP A 255 -1.42 -33.47 -14.16
CA ASP A 255 -0.91 -34.04 -15.41
C ASP A 255 -1.65 -33.51 -16.64
N GLN A 256 -2.91 -33.11 -16.48
CA GLN A 256 -3.70 -32.51 -17.56
C GLN A 256 -3.39 -31.04 -17.82
N LEU A 257 -2.56 -30.39 -16.99
CA LEU A 257 -2.15 -28.98 -17.16
C LEU A 257 -0.97 -28.80 -18.12
N ALA A 258 -0.22 -29.87 -18.41
CA ALA A 258 0.97 -29.75 -19.27
C ALA A 258 0.66 -29.12 -20.64
N PRO A 259 -0.43 -29.48 -21.36
CA PRO A 259 -0.79 -28.82 -22.62
C PRO A 259 -1.12 -27.32 -22.45
N ALA A 260 -1.71 -26.91 -21.32
CA ALA A 260 -2.10 -25.53 -21.08
C ALA A 260 -0.88 -24.58 -21.01
N LEU A 261 0.26 -25.10 -20.53
CA LEU A 261 1.50 -24.36 -20.37
C LEU A 261 2.34 -24.28 -21.67
N THR A 262 1.90 -24.92 -22.75
CA THR A 262 2.59 -24.84 -24.07
C THR A 262 2.18 -23.64 -24.92
N ARG A 263 1.12 -22.93 -24.52
CA ARG A 263 0.56 -21.78 -25.25
C ARG A 263 0.89 -20.48 -24.51
N GLU A 264 0.87 -19.36 -25.24
CA GLU A 264 0.98 -18.04 -24.62
C GLU A 264 -0.18 -17.80 -23.64
N PRO A 265 0.08 -17.19 -22.47
CA PRO A 265 -0.96 -16.85 -21.53
C PRO A 265 -1.81 -15.70 -22.03
N THR A 266 -3.08 -15.74 -21.67
CA THR A 266 -3.93 -14.55 -21.66
C THR A 266 -3.54 -13.65 -20.49
N VAL A 267 -3.53 -12.33 -20.69
CA VAL A 267 -3.17 -11.37 -19.64
C VAL A 267 -4.40 -10.54 -19.28
N THR A 268 -4.77 -10.57 -18.01
CA THR A 268 -5.81 -9.71 -17.44
C THR A 268 -5.14 -8.65 -16.56
N ARG A 269 -5.26 -7.39 -16.97
CA ARG A 269 -4.75 -6.22 -16.21
C ARG A 269 -5.75 -5.85 -15.11
N THR A 270 -5.26 -5.61 -13.90
CA THR A 270 -6.14 -5.29 -12.76
C THR A 270 -6.39 -3.79 -12.62
N GLY A 271 -5.49 -2.96 -13.14
CA GLY A 271 -5.45 -1.51 -12.88
C GLY A 271 -4.94 -1.15 -11.48
N ILE A 272 -4.62 -2.14 -10.64
CA ILE A 272 -4.19 -1.93 -9.25
C ILE A 272 -2.67 -1.85 -9.21
N THR A 273 -2.16 -0.73 -8.70
CA THR A 273 -0.72 -0.46 -8.64
C THR A 273 -0.17 -0.55 -7.22
N VAL A 274 1.10 -0.92 -7.08
CA VAL A 274 1.84 -1.11 -5.82
C VAL A 274 3.23 -0.49 -5.95
N GLY A 275 3.71 0.15 -4.89
CA GLY A 275 5.09 0.67 -4.83
C GLY A 275 6.12 -0.46 -4.83
N GLY A 276 7.33 -0.22 -5.33
CA GLY A 276 8.36 -1.26 -5.46
C GLY A 276 8.83 -1.89 -4.14
N GLN A 277 8.56 -1.26 -3.00
CA GLN A 277 8.81 -1.80 -1.66
C GLN A 277 7.54 -1.91 -0.81
N GLU A 278 6.37 -1.69 -1.41
CA GLU A 278 5.11 -1.81 -0.69
C GLU A 278 4.77 -3.30 -0.51
N PRO A 279 4.58 -3.79 0.74
CA PRO A 279 4.26 -5.19 0.99
C PRO A 279 2.84 -5.51 0.52
N PHE A 280 2.68 -6.68 -0.11
CA PHE A 280 1.38 -7.17 -0.61
C PHE A 280 1.05 -8.59 -0.13
N ASP A 281 1.69 -9.03 0.95
CA ASP A 281 1.48 -10.34 1.57
C ASP A 281 0.03 -10.63 1.94
N LEU A 282 -0.65 -9.60 2.45
CA LEU A 282 -2.04 -9.68 2.84
C LEU A 282 -2.96 -9.91 1.63
N LEU A 283 -2.62 -9.40 0.45
CA LEU A 283 -3.37 -9.74 -0.77
C LEU A 283 -3.28 -11.24 -1.04
N GLN A 284 -2.12 -11.85 -0.82
CA GLN A 284 -1.91 -13.26 -1.10
C GLN A 284 -2.66 -14.15 -0.08
N LEU A 285 -2.68 -13.77 1.19
CA LEU A 285 -3.53 -14.42 2.22
C LEU A 285 -5.03 -14.26 1.90
N TYR A 286 -5.44 -13.08 1.44
CA TYR A 286 -6.81 -12.83 1.02
C TYR A 286 -7.20 -13.76 -0.14
N LEU A 287 -6.40 -13.80 -1.20
CA LEU A 287 -6.64 -14.65 -2.37
C LEU A 287 -6.72 -16.13 -1.97
N ALA A 288 -5.91 -16.57 -1.01
CA ALA A 288 -5.93 -17.94 -0.52
C ALA A 288 -7.28 -18.34 0.09
N GLY A 289 -7.91 -17.45 0.87
CA GLY A 289 -9.23 -17.70 1.43
C GLY A 289 -10.40 -17.38 0.50
N ALA A 290 -10.21 -16.48 -0.48
CA ALA A 290 -11.27 -16.03 -1.39
C ALA A 290 -11.43 -16.93 -2.63
N LEU A 291 -10.38 -17.66 -3.03
CA LEU A 291 -10.38 -18.44 -4.27
C LEU A 291 -10.33 -19.95 -3.98
N PRO A 292 -11.42 -20.69 -4.22
CA PRO A 292 -11.40 -22.15 -4.18
C PRO A 292 -10.32 -22.71 -5.11
N GLY A 293 -9.59 -23.74 -4.68
CA GLY A 293 -8.51 -24.32 -5.48
C GLY A 293 -7.26 -23.45 -5.61
N PHE A 294 -7.10 -22.44 -4.75
CA PHE A 294 -5.85 -21.68 -4.61
C PHE A 294 -4.67 -22.60 -4.34
N CYS A 295 -3.56 -22.34 -5.02
CA CYS A 295 -2.31 -23.04 -4.91
C CYS A 295 -1.11 -22.11 -5.08
N ARG A 296 0.04 -22.61 -4.67
CA ARG A 296 1.34 -21.97 -4.82
C ARG A 296 2.03 -22.51 -6.05
N LEU A 297 2.47 -21.61 -6.94
CA LEU A 297 3.21 -21.98 -8.15
C LEU A 297 4.69 -21.68 -7.97
N GLU A 298 5.52 -22.71 -8.14
CA GLU A 298 6.97 -22.65 -8.27
C GLU A 298 7.38 -23.15 -9.66
N ALA A 299 8.51 -22.68 -10.18
CA ALA A 299 9.08 -23.14 -11.43
C ALA A 299 10.59 -23.36 -11.27
N ASP A 300 11.13 -24.39 -11.93
CA ASP A 300 12.57 -24.68 -11.92
C ASP A 300 13.37 -23.55 -12.60
N PRO A 301 14.48 -23.07 -12.01
CA PRO A 301 15.27 -21.95 -12.53
C PRO A 301 15.84 -22.16 -13.95
N ASP A 302 16.15 -23.42 -14.29
CA ASP A 302 16.80 -23.81 -15.55
C ASP A 302 15.79 -24.38 -16.57
N SER A 303 14.49 -24.25 -16.33
CA SER A 303 13.49 -24.71 -17.29
C SER A 303 13.42 -23.76 -18.49
N ASP A 304 13.56 -24.30 -19.70
CA ASP A 304 13.65 -23.59 -20.99
C ASP A 304 12.32 -22.92 -21.42
N HIS A 305 11.43 -22.66 -20.45
CA HIS A 305 10.09 -22.13 -20.67
C HIS A 305 10.08 -20.62 -20.46
N GLN A 306 10.41 -19.88 -21.52
CA GLN A 306 10.17 -18.42 -21.66
C GLN A 306 8.71 -17.97 -21.36
N ILE A 307 7.80 -18.93 -21.13
CA ILE A 307 6.36 -18.78 -20.90
C ILE A 307 6.04 -18.39 -19.44
N LEU A 308 6.95 -18.66 -18.50
CA LEU A 308 6.82 -18.31 -17.09
C LEU A 308 8.10 -17.60 -16.66
N ASN A 309 8.07 -16.27 -16.54
CA ASN A 309 9.10 -15.58 -15.76
C ASN A 309 9.01 -16.12 -14.32
N PRO A 310 9.98 -16.91 -13.85
CA PRO A 310 9.82 -17.66 -12.61
C PRO A 310 9.71 -16.70 -11.43
N PRO A 311 8.83 -16.96 -10.45
CA PRO A 311 8.81 -16.19 -9.23
C PRO A 311 10.16 -16.35 -8.49
N PRO A 312 10.55 -15.39 -7.64
CA PRO A 312 11.72 -15.54 -6.78
C PRO A 312 11.65 -16.88 -6.01
N PRO A 313 12.75 -17.63 -5.85
CA PRO A 313 12.73 -18.98 -5.26
C PRO A 313 12.10 -19.07 -3.86
N HIS A 314 12.12 -17.96 -3.11
CA HIS A 314 11.56 -17.84 -1.75
C HIS A 314 10.14 -17.26 -1.73
N TRP A 315 9.54 -16.98 -2.89
CA TRP A 315 8.24 -16.32 -3.00
C TRP A 315 7.37 -16.92 -4.11
N PRO A 316 6.80 -18.12 -3.92
CA PRO A 316 5.94 -18.73 -4.93
C PRO A 316 4.80 -17.80 -5.34
N ALA A 317 4.35 -17.92 -6.59
CA ALA A 317 3.24 -17.11 -7.08
C ALA A 317 1.89 -17.64 -6.57
N ALA A 318 0.96 -16.74 -6.28
CA ALA A 318 -0.45 -17.07 -6.07
C ALA A 318 -1.07 -17.57 -7.38
N ALA A 319 -1.71 -18.75 -7.35
CA ALA A 319 -2.30 -19.38 -8.51
C ALA A 319 -3.63 -20.09 -8.19
N ILE A 320 -4.46 -20.32 -9.21
CA ILE A 320 -5.66 -21.15 -9.12
C ILE A 320 -5.74 -22.11 -10.31
N VAL A 321 -6.28 -23.30 -10.07
CA VAL A 321 -6.54 -24.31 -11.11
C VAL A 321 -8.03 -24.44 -11.36
N ARG A 322 -8.42 -24.46 -12.64
CA ARG A 322 -9.80 -24.67 -13.11
C ARG A 322 -9.80 -25.72 -14.22
N GLY A 323 -10.15 -26.95 -13.88
CA GLY A 323 -10.09 -28.08 -14.82
C GLY A 323 -8.68 -28.27 -15.38
N THR A 324 -8.52 -28.12 -16.69
CA THR A 324 -7.25 -28.19 -17.42
C THR A 324 -6.58 -26.82 -17.63
N SER A 325 -7.08 -25.78 -16.97
CA SER A 325 -6.56 -24.40 -17.07
C SER A 325 -6.02 -23.91 -15.73
N LEU A 326 -5.14 -22.92 -15.78
CA LEU A 326 -4.41 -22.36 -14.64
C LEU A 326 -4.37 -20.84 -14.76
N ALA A 327 -4.53 -20.11 -13.67
CA ALA A 327 -4.22 -18.69 -13.62
C ALA A 327 -3.24 -18.38 -12.49
N ARG A 328 -2.35 -17.40 -12.70
CA ARG A 328 -1.39 -16.93 -11.69
C ARG A 328 -1.35 -15.41 -11.63
N MET A 329 -1.16 -14.87 -10.43
CA MET A 329 -0.88 -13.45 -10.22
C MET A 329 0.62 -13.17 -10.38
N THR A 330 0.96 -12.07 -11.02
CA THR A 330 2.30 -11.49 -11.12
C THR A 330 2.18 -9.96 -11.06
N HIS A 331 3.30 -9.25 -11.13
CA HIS A 331 3.32 -7.80 -11.22
C HIS A 331 4.25 -7.33 -12.35
N GLU A 332 3.89 -6.25 -13.02
CA GLU A 332 4.64 -5.64 -14.12
C GLU A 332 5.02 -4.20 -13.77
N ARG A 333 6.26 -3.80 -14.02
CA ARG A 333 6.73 -2.43 -13.78
C ARG A 333 6.08 -1.49 -14.79
N ILE A 334 5.46 -0.41 -14.32
CA ILE A 334 4.77 0.58 -15.16
C ILE A 334 5.46 1.95 -15.17
N SER A 335 6.22 2.31 -14.13
CA SER A 335 7.03 3.53 -14.08
C SER A 335 8.16 3.42 -13.06
N ASP A 336 9.03 4.43 -12.99
CA ASP A 336 10.11 4.50 -12.00
C ASP A 336 9.64 4.86 -10.58
N GLY A 337 8.39 5.31 -10.41
CA GLY A 337 7.85 5.76 -9.11
C GLY A 337 8.50 7.05 -8.59
N ASP A 338 7.84 7.73 -7.66
CA ASP A 338 8.32 9.01 -7.11
C ASP A 338 9.55 8.83 -6.20
N ASP A 339 9.70 7.64 -5.62
CA ASP A 339 10.82 7.25 -4.75
C ASP A 339 11.99 6.58 -5.51
N GLY A 340 11.88 6.48 -6.84
CA GLY A 340 12.85 5.79 -7.70
C GLY A 340 12.88 4.25 -7.51
N LYS A 341 11.98 3.67 -6.71
CA LYS A 341 11.94 2.23 -6.43
C LYS A 341 11.02 1.46 -7.37
N GLY A 342 10.40 2.15 -8.33
CA GLY A 342 9.47 1.59 -9.31
C GLY A 342 8.03 1.59 -8.81
N ARG A 343 7.11 1.73 -9.77
CA ARG A 343 5.69 1.45 -9.57
C ARG A 343 5.31 0.24 -10.42
N TYR A 344 4.53 -0.66 -9.84
CA TYR A 344 4.16 -1.93 -10.46
C TYR A 344 2.64 -2.07 -10.52
N GLU A 345 2.12 -2.77 -11.51
CA GLU A 345 0.71 -3.15 -11.61
C GLU A 345 0.57 -4.66 -11.35
N PHE A 346 -0.41 -5.06 -10.54
CA PHE A 346 -0.79 -6.47 -10.46
C PHE A 346 -1.45 -6.91 -11.78
N VAL A 347 -0.97 -8.00 -12.36
CA VAL A 347 -1.54 -8.61 -13.57
C VAL A 347 -1.75 -10.10 -13.35
N VAL A 348 -2.76 -10.67 -13.99
CA VAL A 348 -3.08 -12.10 -13.89
C VAL A 348 -2.89 -12.77 -15.24
N GLN A 349 -2.08 -13.83 -15.27
CA GLN A 349 -1.80 -14.62 -16.46
C GLN A 349 -2.59 -15.92 -16.43
N GLY A 350 -3.39 -16.18 -17.46
CA GLY A 350 -4.24 -17.36 -17.61
C GLY A 350 -3.78 -18.28 -18.73
N TYR A 351 -3.57 -19.56 -18.41
CA TYR A 351 -3.09 -20.64 -19.27
C TYR A 351 -4.19 -21.66 -19.54
N GLY A 352 -4.20 -22.23 -20.75
CA GLY A 352 -5.20 -23.22 -21.17
C GLY A 352 -6.48 -22.60 -21.76
N GLU A 353 -7.39 -23.46 -22.23
CA GLU A 353 -8.60 -23.04 -22.96
C GLU A 353 -9.52 -22.11 -22.15
N GLN A 354 -9.59 -22.32 -20.84
CA GLN A 354 -10.37 -21.51 -19.91
C GLN A 354 -9.49 -20.62 -19.02
N GLY A 355 -8.21 -20.46 -19.37
CA GLY A 355 -7.26 -19.65 -18.60
C GLY A 355 -7.72 -18.20 -18.41
N HIS A 356 -8.35 -17.61 -19.43
CA HIS A 356 -8.89 -16.25 -19.38
C HIS A 356 -9.99 -16.08 -18.33
N LEU A 357 -10.86 -17.09 -18.13
CA LEU A 357 -11.92 -17.03 -17.12
C LEU A 357 -11.32 -17.11 -15.71
N ALA A 358 -10.36 -18.01 -15.50
CA ALA A 358 -9.62 -18.10 -14.24
C ALA A 358 -8.83 -16.80 -13.95
N ALA A 359 -8.24 -16.19 -14.98
CA ALA A 359 -7.53 -14.93 -14.82
C ALA A 359 -8.47 -13.77 -14.44
N GLN A 360 -9.65 -13.69 -15.05
CA GLN A 360 -10.69 -12.72 -14.69
C GLN A 360 -11.18 -12.93 -13.25
N GLU A 361 -11.46 -14.17 -12.85
CA GLU A 361 -11.90 -14.51 -11.48
C GLU A 361 -10.90 -14.01 -10.43
N MET A 362 -9.61 -14.30 -10.61
CA MET A 362 -8.58 -13.84 -9.69
C MET A 362 -8.40 -12.31 -9.75
N ALA A 363 -8.46 -11.69 -10.92
CA ALA A 363 -8.35 -10.23 -11.06
C ALA A 363 -9.48 -9.49 -10.32
N GLU A 364 -10.71 -10.01 -10.36
CA GLU A 364 -11.83 -9.44 -9.59
C GLU A 364 -11.62 -9.56 -8.07
N GLN A 365 -10.96 -10.63 -7.60
CA GLN A 365 -10.57 -10.74 -6.20
C GLN A 365 -9.47 -9.75 -5.82
N VAL A 366 -8.48 -9.50 -6.69
CA VAL A 366 -7.47 -8.44 -6.46
C VAL A 366 -8.12 -7.07 -6.36
N LYS A 367 -9.08 -6.75 -7.25
CA LYS A 367 -9.84 -5.50 -7.20
C LYS A 367 -10.71 -5.40 -5.95
N THR A 368 -11.32 -6.51 -5.52
CA THR A 368 -12.13 -6.57 -4.29
C THR A 368 -11.27 -6.32 -3.06
N TRP A 369 -10.12 -6.99 -2.97
CA TRP A 369 -9.15 -6.73 -1.91
C TRP A 369 -8.70 -5.27 -1.90
N HIS A 370 -8.36 -4.71 -3.06
CA HIS A 370 -7.98 -3.30 -3.16
C HIS A 370 -9.09 -2.36 -2.66
N ARG A 371 -10.33 -2.61 -3.08
CA ARG A 371 -11.50 -1.80 -2.75
C ARG A 371 -11.88 -1.86 -1.27
N ILE A 372 -11.71 -3.02 -0.63
CA ILE A 372 -12.31 -3.31 0.67
C ILE A 372 -11.27 -3.49 1.79
N HIS A 373 -10.13 -4.12 1.49
CA HIS A 373 -9.21 -4.64 2.49
C HIS A 373 -7.81 -4.00 2.45
N ARG A 374 -7.39 -3.44 1.32
CA ARG A 374 -6.12 -2.73 1.19
C ARG A 374 -6.18 -1.46 2.04
N GLY A 375 -5.40 -1.42 3.11
CA GLY A 375 -5.38 -0.33 4.09
C GLY A 375 -6.24 -0.56 5.34
N ALA A 376 -6.97 -1.68 5.45
CA ALA A 376 -7.63 -2.06 6.70
C ALA A 376 -6.57 -2.39 7.78
N ARG A 377 -6.91 -2.20 9.07
CA ARG A 377 -6.10 -2.75 10.15
C ARG A 377 -6.04 -4.27 9.94
N CYS A 378 -4.86 -4.84 10.16
CA CYS A 378 -4.49 -6.23 9.93
C CYS A 378 -5.66 -7.22 10.12
N PRO A 379 -5.83 -8.23 9.24
CA PRO A 379 -6.91 -9.22 9.39
C PRO A 379 -6.89 -9.89 10.76
N LEU A 380 -8.09 -10.19 11.27
CA LEU A 380 -8.29 -10.86 12.54
C LEU A 380 -8.26 -12.37 12.32
N VAL A 381 -7.28 -13.04 12.92
CA VAL A 381 -7.15 -14.49 12.91
C VAL A 381 -7.77 -15.04 14.18
N THR A 382 -8.77 -15.90 14.04
CA THR A 382 -9.36 -16.66 15.14
C THR A 382 -9.07 -18.13 14.96
N VAL A 383 -8.50 -18.77 15.98
CA VAL A 383 -8.25 -20.22 15.99
C VAL A 383 -9.16 -20.88 17.00
N ARG A 384 -9.86 -21.93 16.56
CA ARG A 384 -10.77 -22.72 17.39
C ARG A 384 -10.31 -24.17 17.40
N PRO A 385 -10.37 -24.88 18.54
CA PRO A 385 -10.20 -26.33 18.55
C PRO A 385 -11.18 -27.00 17.59
N ALA A 386 -10.72 -28.01 16.87
CA ALA A 386 -11.58 -28.84 16.04
C ALA A 386 -12.56 -29.62 16.93
N VAL A 387 -13.85 -29.64 16.58
CA VAL A 387 -14.84 -30.46 17.29
C VAL A 387 -14.74 -31.89 16.78
N ASP A 388 -14.62 -32.85 17.71
CA ASP A 388 -14.51 -34.29 17.40
C ASP A 388 -15.49 -34.74 16.31
N GLY A 389 -14.95 -35.30 15.22
CA GLY A 389 -15.73 -35.86 14.12
C GLY A 389 -16.11 -34.90 12.99
N ALA A 390 -15.77 -33.61 13.08
CA ALA A 390 -15.95 -32.64 11.99
C ALA A 390 -14.70 -32.55 11.10
N SER A 391 -14.23 -33.67 10.54
CA SER A 391 -13.48 -33.64 9.27
C SER A 391 -14.45 -33.49 8.08
N ALA A 392 -15.57 -32.79 8.29
CA ALA A 392 -16.61 -32.56 7.31
C ALA A 392 -16.49 -31.11 6.88
N GLY A 393 -16.23 -30.91 5.59
CA GLY A 393 -15.95 -29.62 4.99
C GLY A 393 -16.82 -28.50 5.56
N LEU A 394 -16.17 -27.43 6.00
CA LEU A 394 -16.80 -26.12 5.93
C LEU A 394 -16.87 -25.77 4.44
N ASP A 395 -17.85 -26.38 3.79
CA ASP A 395 -18.17 -26.23 2.38
C ASP A 395 -18.35 -24.74 2.07
N GLY A 396 -17.34 -24.14 1.44
CA GLY A 396 -17.47 -22.86 0.76
C GLY A 396 -17.55 -21.61 1.62
N ASN A 397 -17.18 -21.64 2.91
CA ASN A 397 -17.05 -20.39 3.67
C ASN A 397 -15.66 -19.79 3.39
N PRO A 398 -15.57 -18.63 2.70
CA PRO A 398 -14.29 -18.02 2.37
C PRO A 398 -13.49 -17.70 3.64
N HIS A 399 -12.16 -17.80 3.54
CA HIS A 399 -11.21 -17.49 4.61
C HIS A 399 -11.31 -18.34 5.89
N VAL A 400 -11.82 -19.58 5.79
CA VAL A 400 -11.72 -20.57 6.86
C VAL A 400 -10.84 -21.74 6.41
N PHE A 401 -9.82 -22.04 7.20
CA PHE A 401 -8.80 -23.04 6.95
C PHE A 401 -8.93 -24.19 7.96
N ALA A 402 -9.03 -25.42 7.45
CA ALA A 402 -9.18 -26.60 8.29
C ALA A 402 -7.81 -27.22 8.57
N LYS A 403 -7.50 -27.49 9.83
CA LYS A 403 -6.25 -28.11 10.26
C LYS A 403 -6.54 -29.47 10.94
N LYS A 404 -5.50 -30.15 11.42
CA LYS A 404 -5.61 -31.47 12.08
C LYS A 404 -6.31 -31.36 13.43
N HIS A 405 -5.99 -30.32 14.20
CA HIS A 405 -6.46 -30.05 15.57
C HIS A 405 -7.30 -28.78 15.67
N THR A 406 -7.21 -27.88 14.69
CA THR A 406 -7.87 -26.58 14.75
C THR A 406 -8.62 -26.21 13.47
N SER A 407 -9.48 -25.21 13.58
CA SER A 407 -10.00 -24.44 12.45
C SER A 407 -9.60 -23.00 12.64
N VAL A 408 -9.02 -22.41 11.59
CA VAL A 408 -8.53 -21.03 11.58
C VAL A 408 -9.43 -20.20 10.67
N SER A 409 -10.09 -19.17 11.20
CA SER A 409 -10.80 -18.18 10.39
C SER A 409 -9.97 -16.89 10.29
N VAL A 410 -9.98 -16.28 9.11
CA VAL A 410 -9.34 -14.98 8.86
C VAL A 410 -10.42 -14.00 8.44
N ASP A 411 -10.81 -13.16 9.39
CA ASP A 411 -11.78 -12.12 9.16
C ASP A 411 -11.08 -10.86 8.66
N TRP A 412 -11.68 -10.23 7.65
CA TRP A 412 -11.18 -9.00 7.06
C TRP A 412 -12.11 -7.83 7.42
N PRO A 413 -12.10 -7.38 8.69
CA PRO A 413 -13.08 -6.41 9.18
C PRO A 413 -13.04 -5.12 8.36
N ILE A 414 -14.20 -4.74 7.84
CA ILE A 414 -14.44 -3.48 7.12
C ILE A 414 -14.86 -2.44 8.18
N ALA A 415 -13.91 -1.92 8.95
CA ALA A 415 -14.09 -0.90 10.02
C ALA A 415 -14.99 -1.33 11.23
N PRO A 416 -15.02 -0.59 12.38
CA PRO A 416 -14.18 0.49 12.87
C PRO A 416 -13.28 0.08 14.05
N ILE A 417 -12.34 0.96 14.38
CA ILE A 417 -11.33 0.74 15.38
C ILE A 417 -11.92 0.97 16.78
N THR A 418 -11.85 -0.02 17.67
CA THR A 418 -11.71 0.25 19.10
C THR A 418 -10.23 0.47 19.37
N VAL A 419 -9.75 1.72 19.19
CA VAL A 419 -8.37 2.06 19.56
C VAL A 419 -8.34 1.96 21.08
N ARG A 420 -7.46 1.14 21.66
CA ARG A 420 -7.02 1.38 23.04
C ARG A 420 -6.26 2.71 23.02
N GLU A 421 -6.96 3.80 23.34
CA GLU A 421 -6.54 5.19 23.09
C GLU A 421 -5.18 5.51 23.75
N PRO A 422 -4.11 5.78 22.97
CA PRO A 422 -3.00 6.59 23.47
C PRO A 422 -3.43 8.07 23.55
N GLU A 423 -2.81 8.84 24.45
CA GLU A 423 -3.09 10.27 24.68
C GLU A 423 -2.83 11.19 23.46
N THR A 424 -2.28 10.65 22.35
CA THR A 424 -1.81 11.41 21.18
C THR A 424 -2.56 11.12 19.88
N ALA A 425 -3.82 10.65 19.93
CA ALA A 425 -4.60 10.34 18.73
C ALA A 425 -5.43 11.54 18.25
N ASN A 426 -5.53 11.73 16.92
CA ASN A 426 -6.33 12.79 16.28
C ASN A 426 -7.66 12.23 15.75
N ALA A 427 -8.62 13.10 15.43
CA ALA A 427 -9.89 12.71 14.82
C ALA A 427 -10.36 13.70 13.75
N SER A 428 -10.87 13.18 12.63
CA SER A 428 -11.36 13.97 11.49
C SER A 428 -12.70 13.45 10.95
N ALA A 429 -13.45 14.34 10.31
CA ALA A 429 -14.78 14.07 9.78
C ALA A 429 -14.79 13.95 8.26
N LEU A 430 -15.25 12.82 7.76
CA LEU A 430 -15.57 12.60 6.36
C LEU A 430 -17.04 12.92 6.11
N ILE A 431 -17.32 14.16 5.69
CA ILE A 431 -18.69 14.65 5.54
C ILE A 431 -19.13 14.53 4.08
N TYR A 432 -20.27 13.87 3.85
CA TYR A 432 -20.82 13.67 2.51
C TYR A 432 -22.30 14.09 2.43
N ASN A 433 -22.76 14.40 1.21
CA ASN A 433 -24.15 14.77 0.94
C ASN A 433 -24.89 13.73 0.08
N ASP A 434 -26.20 13.91 -0.07
CA ASP A 434 -27.06 13.01 -0.86
C ASP A 434 -26.79 13.05 -2.37
N ARG A 435 -25.95 13.99 -2.82
CA ARG A 435 -25.47 14.08 -4.21
C ARG A 435 -24.18 13.28 -4.44
N GLY A 436 -23.62 12.67 -3.39
CA GLY A 436 -22.36 11.93 -3.47
C GLY A 436 -21.12 12.82 -3.49
N GLU A 437 -21.24 14.08 -3.05
CA GLU A 437 -20.11 15.00 -2.90
C GLU A 437 -19.60 15.01 -1.46
N TYR A 438 -18.34 15.40 -1.27
CA TYR A 438 -17.64 15.44 0.01
C TYR A 438 -17.21 16.87 0.37
N LEU A 439 -17.42 17.24 1.63
CA LEU A 439 -17.08 18.56 2.15
C LEU A 439 -15.61 18.55 2.54
N LEU A 440 -14.81 19.34 1.86
CA LEU A 440 -13.39 19.52 2.17
C LEU A 440 -13.12 20.96 2.56
N HIS A 441 -12.14 21.16 3.44
CA HIS A 441 -11.61 22.49 3.75
C HIS A 441 -10.24 22.69 3.10
N LEU A 442 -9.98 23.89 2.58
CA LEU A 442 -8.67 24.29 2.12
C LEU A 442 -7.89 24.84 3.31
N ARG A 443 -6.82 24.16 3.70
CA ARG A 443 -5.99 24.56 4.85
C ARG A 443 -5.27 25.89 4.58
N ASP A 444 -4.97 26.61 5.66
CA ASP A 444 -4.14 27.80 5.60
C ASP A 444 -2.74 27.48 5.04
N TYR A 445 -2.02 28.51 4.60
CA TYR A 445 -0.66 28.34 4.10
C TYR A 445 0.36 28.87 5.12
N PHE A 446 0.60 28.09 6.18
CA PHE A 446 1.64 28.35 7.19
C PHE A 446 2.70 27.22 7.24
N PRO A 447 3.65 27.18 6.29
CA PRO A 447 4.66 26.12 6.23
C PRO A 447 5.52 26.01 7.49
N GLY A 448 5.66 24.79 8.01
CA GLY A 448 6.45 24.49 9.22
C GLY A 448 5.71 24.72 10.54
N GLU A 449 4.51 25.30 10.51
CA GLU A 449 3.66 25.53 11.69
C GLU A 449 2.46 24.58 11.71
N ILE A 450 1.91 24.25 10.54
CA ILE A 450 0.79 23.31 10.39
C ILE A 450 1.14 22.18 9.41
N TRP A 451 0.49 21.03 9.58
CA TRP A 451 0.60 19.94 8.62
C TRP A 451 -0.05 20.29 7.29
N GLU A 452 0.65 19.95 6.20
CA GLU A 452 0.17 20.03 4.82
C GLU A 452 -0.43 21.40 4.43
N PRO A 453 0.35 22.49 4.56
CA PRO A 453 -0.12 23.85 4.30
C PRO A 453 -0.62 24.03 2.86
N GLY A 454 -1.80 24.63 2.72
CA GLY A 454 -2.46 24.87 1.42
C GLY A 454 -2.87 23.61 0.68
N MET A 455 -3.19 22.52 1.40
CA MET A 455 -3.85 21.34 0.84
C MET A 455 -5.34 21.31 1.22
N TRP A 456 -6.14 20.67 0.38
CA TRP A 456 -7.51 20.28 0.73
C TRP A 456 -7.45 19.10 1.69
N SER A 457 -8.25 19.14 2.75
CA SER A 457 -8.29 18.09 3.77
C SER A 457 -9.69 17.95 4.39
N LEU A 458 -9.82 16.99 5.30
CA LEU A 458 -11.00 16.82 6.15
C LEU A 458 -10.93 17.80 7.33
N LEU A 459 -12.10 18.19 7.84
CA LEU A 459 -12.20 18.95 9.10
C LEU A 459 -11.85 18.03 10.28
N GLY A 460 -11.15 18.56 11.28
CA GLY A 460 -10.75 17.79 12.45
C GLY A 460 -9.39 18.17 13.02
N GLY A 461 -9.07 17.58 14.18
CA GLY A 461 -7.96 18.05 15.00
C GLY A 461 -7.51 17.04 16.05
N GLY A 462 -6.64 17.52 16.93
CA GLY A 462 -6.01 16.74 17.99
C GLY A 462 -6.91 16.57 19.21
N ARG A 463 -6.75 15.45 19.93
CA ARG A 463 -7.47 15.24 21.18
C ARG A 463 -7.01 16.24 22.25
N GLU A 464 -7.97 16.88 22.90
CA GLU A 464 -7.73 17.72 24.07
C GLU A 464 -8.02 16.98 25.39
N PRO A 465 -7.45 17.38 26.54
CA PRO A 465 -7.63 16.68 27.83
C PRO A 465 -9.10 16.53 28.28
N GLN A 466 -9.98 17.42 27.84
CA GLN A 466 -11.42 17.37 28.12
C GLN A 466 -12.21 16.41 27.21
N ASP A 467 -11.60 15.92 26.13
CA ASP A 467 -12.26 15.01 25.19
C ASP A 467 -12.30 13.59 25.77
N ALA A 468 -13.50 13.15 26.15
CA ALA A 468 -13.70 11.83 26.73
C ALA A 468 -13.46 10.69 25.73
N THR A 469 -13.63 10.94 24.43
CA THR A 469 -13.42 9.97 23.33
C THR A 469 -12.99 10.73 22.05
N LEU A 470 -12.42 10.02 21.07
CA LEU A 470 -12.13 10.60 19.75
C LEU A 470 -13.38 11.06 18.99
N GLU A 471 -14.55 10.50 19.30
CA GLU A 471 -15.82 11.02 18.77
C GLU A 471 -16.15 12.41 19.36
N HIS A 472 -15.88 12.62 20.65
CA HIS A 472 -16.02 13.95 21.24
C HIS A 472 -15.03 14.95 20.64
N THR A 473 -13.79 14.51 20.36
CA THR A 473 -12.80 15.33 19.66
C THR A 473 -13.32 15.82 18.32
N VAL A 474 -13.72 14.92 17.40
CA VAL A 474 -14.20 15.35 16.08
C VAL A 474 -15.48 16.19 16.16
N ARG A 475 -16.37 15.93 17.12
CA ARG A 475 -17.58 16.75 17.32
C ARG A 475 -17.25 18.17 17.78
N ARG A 476 -16.28 18.31 18.71
CA ARG A 476 -15.79 19.61 19.15
C ARG A 476 -15.17 20.37 17.98
N GLU A 477 -14.26 19.74 17.25
CA GLU A 477 -13.58 20.35 16.10
C GLU A 477 -14.59 20.82 15.04
N LEU A 478 -15.59 20.00 14.69
CA LEU A 478 -16.62 20.42 13.74
C LEU A 478 -17.44 21.63 14.22
N ALA A 479 -17.75 21.69 15.51
CA ALA A 479 -18.51 22.79 16.09
C ALA A 479 -17.67 24.07 16.16
N GLU A 480 -16.39 23.95 16.51
CA GLU A 480 -15.45 25.08 16.63
C GLU A 480 -15.02 25.60 15.26
N GLU A 481 -14.58 24.71 14.36
CA GLU A 481 -14.01 25.07 13.07
C GLU A 481 -15.05 25.50 12.04
N ALA A 482 -16.21 24.86 12.01
CA ALA A 482 -17.19 25.02 10.94
C ALA A 482 -18.62 25.29 11.43
N GLY A 483 -18.86 25.31 12.75
CA GLY A 483 -20.20 25.46 13.32
C GLY A 483 -21.13 24.28 13.01
N LEU A 484 -20.58 23.09 12.75
CA LEU A 484 -21.33 21.89 12.37
C LEU A 484 -21.61 21.00 13.59
N ASP A 485 -22.88 20.61 13.73
CA ASP A 485 -23.31 19.55 14.65
C ASP A 485 -24.01 18.43 13.86
N LEU A 486 -23.31 17.31 13.72
CA LEU A 486 -23.77 16.16 12.95
C LEU A 486 -24.23 15.04 13.89
N ALA A 487 -25.54 14.81 13.98
CA ALA A 487 -26.09 13.75 14.82
C ALA A 487 -25.55 12.35 14.44
N ASP A 488 -25.41 12.09 13.13
CA ASP A 488 -25.12 10.77 12.56
C ASP A 488 -23.62 10.55 12.25
N LEU A 489 -22.72 11.04 13.10
CA LEU A 489 -21.30 10.69 12.97
C LEU A 489 -21.08 9.23 13.36
N THR A 490 -20.51 8.47 12.43
CA THR A 490 -20.22 7.05 12.61
C THR A 490 -18.75 6.80 12.33
N PRO A 491 -18.04 6.01 13.15
CA PRO A 491 -16.68 5.62 12.87
C PRO A 491 -16.56 4.96 11.48
N PHE A 492 -15.65 5.47 10.64
CA PHE A 492 -15.46 4.99 9.27
C PHE A 492 -14.09 4.32 9.04
N GLY A 493 -13.02 4.81 9.67
CA GLY A 493 -11.68 4.24 9.48
C GLY A 493 -10.59 4.99 10.24
N ALA A 494 -9.34 4.80 9.83
CA ALA A 494 -8.25 5.68 10.20
C ALA A 494 -7.43 6.08 8.98
N GLU A 495 -6.81 7.24 9.11
CA GLU A 495 -5.73 7.73 8.26
C GLU A 495 -4.46 7.86 9.13
N TYR A 496 -3.31 7.95 8.48
CA TYR A 496 -2.03 8.12 9.14
C TYR A 496 -1.34 9.34 8.55
N ALA A 497 -1.14 10.38 9.35
CA ALA A 497 -0.33 11.52 8.96
C ALA A 497 1.12 11.27 9.37
N SER A 498 2.07 11.61 8.51
CA SER A 498 3.50 11.52 8.83
C SER A 498 4.10 12.91 8.83
N ASP A 499 4.91 13.23 9.85
CA ASP A 499 5.69 14.46 9.85
C ASP A 499 6.96 14.33 8.99
N ASP A 500 7.65 15.46 8.76
CA ASP A 500 8.90 15.52 7.99
C ASP A 500 10.05 14.69 8.61
N ALA A 501 9.90 14.21 9.85
CA ALA A 501 10.82 13.34 10.55
C ALA A 501 10.43 11.85 10.48
N GLY A 502 9.36 11.51 9.75
CA GLY A 502 8.88 10.14 9.56
C GLY A 502 8.09 9.57 10.74
N ARG A 503 7.67 10.41 11.70
CA ARG A 503 6.79 9.98 12.80
C ARG A 503 5.36 9.97 12.31
N THR A 504 4.73 8.81 12.40
CA THR A 504 3.36 8.62 11.95
C THR A 504 2.37 8.73 13.11
N VAL A 505 1.36 9.59 12.97
CA VAL A 505 0.30 9.80 13.96
C VAL A 505 -1.03 9.27 13.40
N PRO A 506 -1.76 8.43 14.15
CA PRO A 506 -3.06 7.93 13.72
C PRO A 506 -4.15 9.01 13.84
N ILE A 507 -4.98 9.11 12.80
CA ILE A 507 -6.16 9.96 12.74
C ILE A 507 -7.39 9.07 12.60
N ALA A 508 -8.31 9.09 13.57
CA ALA A 508 -9.58 8.39 13.48
C ALA A 508 -10.54 9.15 12.56
N ILE A 509 -11.15 8.46 11.60
CA ILE A 509 -12.08 9.07 10.64
C ILE A 509 -13.51 8.70 11.02
N TYR A 510 -14.37 9.71 11.12
CA TYR A 510 -15.81 9.58 11.34
C TYR A 510 -16.57 10.06 10.12
N ALA A 511 -17.40 9.22 9.53
CA ALA A 511 -18.27 9.61 8.43
C ALA A 511 -19.58 10.18 8.96
N GLY A 512 -19.99 11.32 8.40
CA GLY A 512 -21.24 11.99 8.75
C GLY A 512 -21.94 12.52 7.52
N ARG A 513 -23.27 12.55 7.54
CA ARG A 513 -24.08 13.05 6.43
C ARG A 513 -24.53 14.48 6.69
N TRP A 514 -24.34 15.36 5.71
CA TRP A 514 -24.79 16.76 5.78
C TRP A 514 -25.11 17.29 4.38
N ASN A 515 -26.22 18.03 4.25
CA ASN A 515 -26.74 18.48 2.95
C ASN A 515 -26.80 20.01 2.79
N GLY A 516 -26.19 20.76 3.72
CA GLY A 516 -26.23 22.22 3.67
C GLY A 516 -25.26 22.84 2.65
N ASP A 517 -25.27 24.16 2.61
CA ASP A 517 -24.39 24.96 1.75
C ASP A 517 -23.10 25.33 2.50
N PRO A 518 -21.90 24.96 2.01
CA PRO A 518 -20.64 25.26 2.67
C PRO A 518 -20.41 26.76 2.88
N ARG A 519 -21.04 27.60 2.05
CA ARG A 519 -20.94 29.06 2.12
C ARG A 519 -21.67 29.67 3.31
N ASP A 520 -22.59 28.91 3.92
CA ASP A 520 -23.32 29.32 5.12
C ASP A 520 -22.56 28.97 6.40
N LEU A 521 -21.50 28.17 6.30
CA LEU A 521 -20.66 27.78 7.43
C LEU A 521 -19.62 28.86 7.73
N HIS A 522 -19.43 29.13 9.02
CA HIS A 522 -18.37 30.04 9.46
C HIS A 522 -17.12 29.23 9.72
N LEU A 523 -16.15 29.32 8.79
CA LEU A 523 -14.85 28.67 8.93
C LEU A 523 -13.93 29.52 9.81
N THR A 524 -13.51 29.00 10.95
CA THR A 524 -12.56 29.71 11.85
C THR A 524 -11.11 29.37 11.58
N GLU A 525 -10.82 28.18 11.04
CA GLU A 525 -9.49 27.71 10.65
C GLU A 525 -9.49 27.19 9.20
N GLY A 526 -8.59 27.71 8.37
CA GLY A 526 -8.55 27.45 6.92
C GLY A 526 -9.17 28.56 6.07
N VAL A 527 -9.09 28.37 4.75
CA VAL A 527 -9.38 29.39 3.73
C VAL A 527 -10.82 29.30 3.21
N MET A 528 -11.32 28.09 2.94
CA MET A 528 -12.68 27.89 2.44
C MET A 528 -13.15 26.45 2.60
N LEU A 529 -14.47 26.25 2.58
CA LEU A 529 -15.15 24.96 2.50
C LEU A 529 -15.82 24.80 1.14
N ALA A 530 -15.73 23.62 0.53
CA ALA A 530 -16.40 23.32 -0.73
C ALA A 530 -16.77 21.84 -0.87
N TRP A 531 -17.80 21.60 -1.70
CA TRP A 531 -18.23 20.26 -2.09
C TRP A 531 -17.44 19.77 -3.31
N PHE A 532 -16.97 18.53 -3.25
CA PHE A 532 -16.29 17.88 -4.38
C PHE A 532 -16.85 16.48 -4.64
N ALA A 533 -17.09 16.16 -5.90
CA ALA A 533 -17.32 14.77 -6.29
C ALA A 533 -16.01 13.98 -6.18
N PRO A 534 -16.04 12.67 -5.85
CA PRO A 534 -14.84 11.83 -5.84
C PRO A 534 -14.04 11.93 -7.15
N ASP A 535 -14.73 11.97 -8.29
CA ASP A 535 -14.09 12.06 -9.60
C ASP A 535 -13.33 13.38 -9.84
N ASP A 536 -13.58 14.43 -9.05
CA ASP A 536 -12.89 15.72 -9.16
C ASP A 536 -11.65 15.84 -8.27
N LEU A 537 -11.41 14.89 -7.34
CA LEU A 537 -10.33 14.99 -6.35
C LEU A 537 -8.94 15.03 -6.98
N HIS A 538 -8.73 14.35 -8.12
CA HIS A 538 -7.48 14.37 -8.87
C HIS A 538 -7.06 15.77 -9.36
N ARG A 539 -7.96 16.75 -9.30
CA ARG A 539 -7.72 18.15 -9.67
C ARG A 539 -7.32 19.02 -8.49
N LEU A 540 -7.43 18.48 -7.28
CA LEU A 540 -7.15 19.19 -6.04
C LEU A 540 -5.72 18.88 -5.58
N ARG A 541 -5.13 19.83 -4.86
CA ARG A 541 -3.94 19.55 -4.05
C ARG A 541 -4.40 18.94 -2.74
N ILE A 542 -4.52 17.62 -2.71
CA ILE A 542 -5.02 16.80 -1.60
C ILE A 542 -4.03 15.65 -1.37
N ALA A 543 -3.91 15.18 -0.13
CA ALA A 543 -3.10 13.99 0.15
C ALA A 543 -3.69 12.76 -0.55
N ASP A 544 -2.83 11.90 -1.10
CA ASP A 544 -3.25 10.65 -1.75
C ASP A 544 -4.07 9.77 -0.78
N THR A 545 -3.67 9.75 0.50
CA THR A 545 -4.37 9.03 1.58
C THR A 545 -5.80 9.53 1.80
N THR A 546 -6.00 10.85 1.79
CA THR A 546 -7.33 11.47 1.95
C THR A 546 -8.17 11.29 0.68
N SER A 547 -7.57 11.41 -0.51
CA SER A 547 -8.25 11.14 -1.79
C SER A 547 -8.74 9.70 -1.85
N ASP A 548 -7.88 8.74 -1.52
CA ASP A 548 -8.21 7.32 -1.45
C ASP A 548 -9.30 7.04 -0.40
N LEU A 549 -9.26 7.70 0.75
CA LEU A 549 -10.29 7.61 1.80
C LEU A 549 -11.67 8.03 1.28
N VAL A 550 -11.77 9.15 0.55
CA VAL A 550 -13.03 9.60 -0.06
C VAL A 550 -13.53 8.60 -1.10
N HIS A 551 -12.65 8.11 -1.99
CA HIS A 551 -13.02 7.10 -2.98
C HIS A 551 -13.50 5.79 -2.34
N ARG A 552 -12.85 5.34 -1.25
CA ARG A 552 -13.27 4.16 -0.48
C ARG A 552 -14.66 4.34 0.14
N HIS A 553 -14.94 5.49 0.73
CA HIS A 553 -16.26 5.78 1.29
C HIS A 553 -17.33 5.86 0.21
N ALA A 554 -17.05 6.52 -0.91
CA ALA A 554 -18.00 6.63 -2.02
C ALA A 554 -18.38 5.26 -2.58
N ALA A 555 -17.44 4.32 -2.61
CA ALA A 555 -17.65 2.96 -3.06
C ALA A 555 -18.38 2.05 -2.03
N SER A 556 -18.42 2.42 -0.75
CA SER A 556 -19.09 1.64 0.30
C SER A 556 -20.58 1.99 0.46
N LEU A 557 -21.00 3.17 -0.02
CA LEU A 557 -22.40 3.58 -0.01
C LEU A 557 -23.23 2.66 -0.93
N PRO A 558 -24.45 2.25 -0.53
CA PRO A 558 -25.33 1.47 -1.39
C PRO A 558 -25.49 2.15 -2.74
N THR A 559 -25.43 1.39 -3.84
CA THR A 559 -25.77 1.91 -5.16
C THR A 559 -27.23 2.36 -5.10
N MET A 560 -27.46 3.65 -4.90
CA MET A 560 -28.80 4.20 -4.82
C MET A 560 -29.48 3.92 -6.16
N ARG A 561 -30.34 2.89 -6.17
CA ARG A 561 -31.33 2.74 -7.24
C ARG A 561 -32.16 4.00 -7.20
N SER A 562 -32.00 4.81 -8.24
CA SER A 562 -32.87 5.95 -8.54
C SER A 562 -34.29 5.43 -8.79
N GLU A 563 -35.06 5.17 -7.73
CA GLU A 563 -36.51 5.10 -7.80
C GLU A 563 -37.09 6.47 -7.43
N SER A 564 -37.52 7.17 -8.48
CA SER A 564 -38.43 8.32 -8.52
C SER A 564 -38.47 9.22 -7.28
N ALA A 565 -37.52 10.16 -7.19
CA ALA A 565 -37.81 11.43 -6.55
C ALA A 565 -38.71 12.23 -7.52
N ALA A 566 -39.86 12.65 -7.01
CA ALA A 566 -40.79 13.51 -7.72
C ALA A 566 -40.06 14.72 -8.34
N GLU A 567 -40.45 15.03 -9.57
CA GLU A 567 -40.02 16.21 -10.33
C GLU A 567 -40.42 17.50 -9.59
N GLU A 568 -39.62 17.92 -8.63
CA GLU A 568 -39.49 19.34 -8.25
C GLU A 568 -38.17 19.86 -8.79
N GLU A 569 -38.27 20.41 -10.01
CA GLU A 569 -37.39 21.37 -10.66
C GLU A 569 -35.93 21.46 -10.16
N ARG A 570 -35.18 20.36 -10.27
CA ARG A 570 -33.78 20.52 -10.69
C ARG A 570 -33.83 21.06 -12.10
N ARG A 571 -33.57 22.37 -12.25
CA ARG A 571 -33.20 22.93 -13.55
C ARG A 571 -32.16 22.00 -14.16
N PRO A 572 -32.31 21.58 -15.43
CA PRO A 572 -31.32 20.75 -16.08
C PRO A 572 -29.97 21.43 -15.91
N SER A 573 -28.89 20.69 -15.66
CA SER A 573 -27.61 21.14 -16.21
C SER A 573 -27.91 21.41 -17.67
N PRO A 574 -27.81 22.66 -18.15
CA PRO A 574 -28.30 22.96 -19.47
C PRO A 574 -27.54 22.04 -20.41
N HIS A 575 -28.26 21.23 -21.18
CA HIS A 575 -27.69 20.62 -22.38
C HIS A 575 -27.12 21.79 -23.18
N GLY A 576 -25.79 22.00 -23.13
CA GLY A 576 -25.23 23.25 -23.62
C GLY A 576 -23.78 23.58 -23.24
N THR A 577 -23.13 22.90 -22.29
CA THR A 577 -21.70 23.15 -22.03
C THR A 577 -20.86 22.52 -23.15
N VAL A 578 -20.29 23.35 -24.02
CA VAL A 578 -19.44 22.91 -25.13
C VAL A 578 -17.98 23.06 -24.76
N LEU A 579 -17.21 21.98 -24.91
CA LEU A 579 -15.76 22.00 -24.72
C LEU A 579 -15.12 22.94 -25.75
N ASN A 580 -14.42 23.95 -25.22
CA ASN A 580 -13.66 24.90 -26.02
C ASN A 580 -12.24 24.40 -26.21
N VAL A 581 -11.76 24.45 -27.44
CA VAL A 581 -10.33 24.22 -27.73
C VAL A 581 -9.56 25.50 -27.40
N VAL A 582 -8.50 25.38 -26.59
CA VAL A 582 -7.62 26.51 -26.24
C VAL A 582 -6.43 26.55 -27.20
N GLY A 583 -6.31 27.63 -27.96
CA GLY A 583 -5.13 27.95 -28.76
C GLY A 583 -4.37 29.12 -28.14
N VAL A 584 -3.05 29.12 -28.26
CA VAL A 584 -2.21 30.24 -27.82
C VAL A 584 -1.54 30.89 -29.02
N HIS A 585 -1.45 32.22 -29.01
CA HIS A 585 -0.97 33.02 -30.12
C HIS A 585 0.03 34.06 -29.62
N LEU A 586 1.17 34.17 -30.29
CA LEU A 586 2.18 35.18 -29.97
C LEU A 586 1.92 36.45 -30.78
N TYR A 587 1.59 37.52 -30.07
CA TYR A 587 1.59 38.89 -30.60
C TYR A 587 2.98 39.51 -30.35
N LEU A 588 3.89 39.30 -31.31
CA LEU A 588 5.26 39.84 -31.23
C LEU A 588 5.32 41.19 -31.96
N GLU A 589 5.41 42.27 -31.20
CA GLU A 589 5.47 43.64 -31.72
C GLU A 589 6.88 44.21 -31.56
N ARG A 590 7.43 44.76 -32.64
CA ARG A 590 8.71 45.49 -32.61
C ARG A 590 8.52 46.93 -32.12
N PRO A 591 9.60 47.60 -31.66
CA PRO A 591 9.53 49.00 -31.25
C PRO A 591 9.03 49.98 -32.32
N ASP A 592 9.05 49.59 -33.60
CA ASP A 592 8.51 50.36 -34.72
C ASP A 592 7.00 50.15 -34.95
N GLY A 593 6.34 49.37 -34.08
CA GLY A 593 4.91 49.06 -34.12
C GLY A 593 4.53 47.91 -35.06
N THR A 594 5.49 47.28 -35.75
CA THR A 594 5.21 46.17 -36.67
C THR A 594 5.04 44.85 -35.93
N VAL A 595 4.13 44.01 -36.39
CA VAL A 595 3.74 42.72 -35.76
C VAL A 595 4.18 41.52 -36.60
N LEU A 596 4.70 40.48 -35.95
CA LEU A 596 5.15 39.27 -36.63
C LEU A 596 3.96 38.40 -37.08
N LEU A 597 3.96 38.01 -38.34
CA LEU A 597 3.07 36.98 -38.89
C LEU A 597 3.88 35.93 -39.65
N GLY A 598 3.37 34.70 -39.67
CA GLY A 598 3.89 33.57 -40.43
C GLY A 598 2.95 33.18 -41.56
N LEU A 599 3.50 32.94 -42.75
CA LEU A 599 2.76 32.41 -43.90
C LEU A 599 2.70 30.89 -43.76
N ARG A 600 1.50 30.35 -43.58
CA ARG A 600 1.29 28.91 -43.37
C ARG A 600 1.62 28.12 -44.64
N HIS A 601 2.22 26.94 -44.48
CA HIS A 601 2.60 26.09 -45.60
C HIS A 601 1.36 25.65 -46.41
N PRO A 602 1.43 25.51 -47.76
CA PRO A 602 0.29 25.13 -48.59
C PRO A 602 -0.37 23.78 -48.24
N SER A 603 0.36 22.89 -47.56
CA SER A 603 -0.16 21.60 -47.08
C SER A 603 -0.77 21.66 -45.68
N SER A 604 -0.87 22.83 -45.06
CA SER A 604 -1.42 22.98 -43.71
C SER A 604 -2.88 22.54 -43.67
N ALA A 605 -3.24 21.69 -42.69
CA ALA A 605 -4.61 21.23 -42.50
C ALA A 605 -5.60 22.37 -42.17
N PHE A 606 -5.10 23.46 -41.57
CA PHE A 606 -5.86 24.67 -41.27
C PHE A 606 -5.22 25.87 -41.98
N ALA A 607 -6.06 26.69 -42.65
CA ALA A 607 -5.68 27.92 -43.35
C ALA A 607 -4.40 27.82 -44.20
N PRO A 608 -4.33 26.92 -45.20
CA PRO A 608 -3.16 26.79 -46.07
C PRO A 608 -2.92 28.09 -46.85
N SER A 609 -1.64 28.45 -47.04
CA SER A 609 -1.23 29.66 -47.78
C SER A 609 -1.86 30.95 -47.26
N THR A 610 -2.09 31.04 -45.95
CA THR A 610 -2.68 32.20 -45.28
C THR A 610 -1.74 32.69 -44.17
N TRP A 611 -1.62 34.00 -43.99
CA TRP A 611 -0.87 34.59 -42.87
C TRP A 611 -1.58 34.35 -41.55
N HIS A 612 -0.80 34.09 -40.50
CA HIS A 612 -1.31 33.85 -39.15
C HIS A 612 -0.30 34.30 -38.09
N ALA A 613 -0.74 34.52 -36.86
CA ALA A 613 0.18 34.67 -35.74
C ALA A 613 0.90 33.34 -35.49
N LEU A 614 2.09 33.39 -34.88
CA LEU A 614 2.75 32.18 -34.38
C LEU A 614 1.83 31.58 -33.32
N ALA A 615 1.38 30.34 -33.54
CA ALA A 615 0.25 29.77 -32.82
C ALA A 615 0.46 28.30 -32.53
N GLY A 616 0.11 27.88 -31.31
CA GLY A 616 0.18 26.49 -30.87
C GLY A 616 -1.10 26.01 -30.24
N HIS A 617 -1.28 24.68 -30.25
CA HIS A 617 -2.36 24.03 -29.53
C HIS A 617 -1.88 23.71 -28.11
N CYS A 618 -2.64 24.13 -27.11
CA CYS A 618 -2.28 23.84 -25.72
C CYS A 618 -2.53 22.35 -25.44
N GLU A 619 -1.46 21.58 -25.22
CA GLU A 619 -1.53 20.17 -24.82
C GLU A 619 -1.67 20.05 -23.29
N GLN A 620 -1.05 19.06 -22.64
CA GLN A 620 -1.03 18.93 -21.17
C GLN A 620 -0.02 19.89 -20.52
N GLU A 621 -0.17 21.19 -20.77
CA GLU A 621 0.67 22.26 -20.23
C GLU A 621 -0.16 23.56 -20.03
N ASN A 622 0.38 24.56 -19.34
CA ASN A 622 -0.30 25.86 -19.22
C ASN A 622 -0.05 26.75 -20.44
N ALA A 623 -0.99 27.65 -20.75
CA ALA A 623 -0.96 28.49 -21.95
C ALA A 623 0.36 29.27 -22.17
N ILE A 624 0.97 29.79 -21.10
CA ILE A 624 2.25 30.51 -21.22
C ILE A 624 3.41 29.55 -21.51
N ALA A 625 3.41 28.34 -20.93
CA ALA A 625 4.41 27.32 -21.24
C ALA A 625 4.30 26.86 -22.70
N CYS A 626 3.07 26.62 -23.18
CA CYS A 626 2.78 26.33 -24.58
C CYS A 626 3.33 27.43 -25.50
N LEU A 627 2.99 28.70 -25.23
CA LEU A 627 3.48 29.84 -26.01
C LEU A 627 5.02 29.89 -26.10
N ILE A 628 5.71 29.70 -24.98
CA ILE A 628 7.17 29.74 -24.92
C ILE A 628 7.79 28.56 -25.69
N ARG A 629 7.21 27.37 -25.58
CA ARG A 629 7.63 26.18 -26.32
C ARG A 629 7.50 26.41 -27.83
N GLU A 630 6.31 26.81 -28.28
CA GLU A 630 5.99 27.03 -29.70
C GLU A 630 6.85 28.16 -30.29
N ALA A 631 7.04 29.27 -29.58
CA ALA A 631 7.91 30.36 -30.02
C ALA A 631 9.36 29.90 -30.24
N ARG A 632 9.83 28.97 -29.42
CA ARG A 632 11.18 28.38 -29.53
C ARG A 632 11.26 27.36 -30.65
N GLU A 633 10.25 26.50 -30.79
CA GLU A 633 10.19 25.41 -31.77
C GLU A 633 10.02 25.95 -33.18
N GLU A 634 9.04 26.82 -33.42
CA GLU A 634 8.69 27.30 -34.76
C GLU A 634 9.58 28.44 -35.26
N ALA A 635 9.99 29.35 -34.35
CA ALA A 635 10.67 30.60 -34.70
C ALA A 635 12.05 30.78 -34.06
N GLY A 636 12.49 29.87 -33.17
CA GLY A 636 13.78 30.00 -32.48
C GLY A 636 13.83 31.10 -31.41
N LEU A 637 12.69 31.71 -31.08
CA LEU A 637 12.60 32.83 -30.16
C LEU A 637 12.68 32.33 -28.71
N ARG A 638 13.45 33.04 -27.88
CA ARG A 638 13.53 32.75 -26.44
C ARG A 638 12.83 33.86 -25.67
N ILE A 639 11.73 33.50 -25.02
CA ILE A 639 10.89 34.40 -24.23
C ILE A 639 10.90 33.92 -22.77
N GLU A 640 11.17 34.82 -21.84
CA GLU A 640 11.07 34.50 -20.41
C GLU A 640 9.64 34.75 -19.93
N ARG A 641 9.13 33.88 -19.06
CA ARG A 641 7.74 33.91 -18.56
C ARG A 641 7.29 35.28 -18.04
N GLN A 642 8.16 35.97 -17.32
CA GLN A 642 7.91 37.31 -16.74
C GLN A 642 7.67 38.42 -17.78
N ASN A 643 8.03 38.18 -19.04
CA ASN A 643 7.86 39.13 -20.13
C ASN A 643 6.62 38.86 -20.98
N VAL A 644 5.80 37.86 -20.61
CA VAL A 644 4.59 37.47 -21.34
C VAL A 644 3.37 38.08 -20.66
N GLU A 645 2.51 38.73 -21.45
CA GLU A 645 1.29 39.38 -20.99
C GLU A 645 0.12 38.99 -21.89
N LEU A 646 -1.02 38.59 -21.32
CA LEU A 646 -2.24 38.37 -22.10
C LEU A 646 -2.77 39.73 -22.58
N VAL A 647 -2.92 39.89 -23.89
CA VAL A 647 -3.36 41.15 -24.50
C VAL A 647 -4.71 41.06 -25.19
N HIS A 648 -5.16 39.85 -25.55
CA HIS A 648 -6.48 39.66 -26.15
C HIS A 648 -6.95 38.21 -26.08
N VAL A 649 -8.27 38.02 -26.09
CA VAL A 649 -8.93 36.71 -26.19
C VAL A 649 -9.94 36.75 -27.32
N VAL A 650 -9.87 35.80 -28.26
CA VAL A 650 -10.90 35.65 -29.29
C VAL A 650 -11.66 34.35 -29.08
N HIS A 651 -12.97 34.45 -28.83
CA HIS A 651 -13.87 33.30 -28.76
C HIS A 651 -14.55 33.11 -30.12
N HIS A 652 -14.15 32.07 -30.86
CA HIS A 652 -14.57 31.90 -32.25
C HIS A 652 -15.08 30.52 -32.59
N ILE A 653 -15.95 30.47 -33.60
CA ILE A 653 -16.40 29.25 -34.27
C ILE A 653 -15.98 29.37 -35.75
N ASP A 654 -15.09 28.50 -36.22
CA ASP A 654 -14.56 28.56 -37.59
C ASP A 654 -15.66 28.30 -38.64
N TYR A 655 -16.48 27.25 -38.44
CA TYR A 655 -17.64 26.92 -39.26
C TYR A 655 -18.85 26.56 -38.41
N ALA A 656 -20.07 26.84 -38.88
CA ALA A 656 -21.29 26.53 -38.16
C ALA A 656 -21.38 25.03 -37.81
N GLY A 657 -21.36 24.72 -36.51
CA GLY A 657 -21.34 23.34 -35.99
C GLY A 657 -19.98 22.83 -35.53
N ASP A 658 -18.89 23.58 -35.78
CA ASP A 658 -17.57 23.28 -35.22
C ASP A 658 -17.54 23.50 -33.71
N ARG A 659 -16.58 22.83 -33.05
CA ARG A 659 -16.31 23.08 -31.64
C ARG A 659 -15.79 24.53 -31.47
N PRO A 660 -16.37 25.33 -30.56
CA PRO A 660 -15.86 26.63 -30.20
C PRO A 660 -14.38 26.60 -29.77
N ARG A 661 -13.66 27.67 -30.09
CA ARG A 661 -12.24 27.85 -29.79
C ARG A 661 -12.03 29.15 -29.04
N MET A 662 -11.12 29.11 -28.06
CA MET A 662 -10.63 30.28 -27.35
C MET A 662 -9.17 30.50 -27.75
N GLY A 663 -8.90 31.54 -28.53
CA GLY A 663 -7.55 31.97 -28.91
C GLY A 663 -7.02 32.99 -27.91
N LEU A 664 -5.98 32.63 -27.15
CA LEU A 664 -5.31 33.48 -26.17
C LEU A 664 -4.11 34.16 -26.82
N PHE A 665 -4.18 35.48 -27.03
CA PHE A 665 -3.08 36.26 -27.62
C PHE A 665 -2.22 36.88 -26.53
N PHE A 666 -0.95 36.53 -26.54
CA PHE A 666 0.04 37.01 -25.59
C PHE A 666 1.07 37.90 -26.26
N ARG A 667 1.36 39.06 -25.65
CA ARG A 667 2.46 39.94 -26.02
C ARG A 667 3.72 39.56 -25.27
N ALA A 668 4.83 39.45 -25.99
CA ALA A 668 6.16 39.35 -25.38
C ALA A 668 6.80 40.75 -25.33
N ARG A 669 7.00 41.29 -24.12
CA ARG A 669 7.63 42.61 -23.90
C ARG A 669 9.11 42.63 -24.27
N THR A 670 9.79 41.51 -24.04
CA THR A 670 11.19 41.30 -24.45
C THR A 670 11.40 39.84 -24.86
N TRP A 671 12.31 39.62 -25.80
CA TRP A 671 12.70 38.29 -26.28
C TRP A 671 14.16 38.30 -26.77
N ARG A 672 14.73 37.12 -27.02
CA ARG A 672 16.04 36.95 -27.64
C ARG A 672 15.94 36.08 -28.90
N GLY A 673 16.73 36.41 -29.91
CA GLY A 673 16.73 35.76 -31.23
C GLY A 673 15.93 36.55 -32.27
N GLU A 674 16.24 36.32 -33.54
CA GLU A 674 15.42 36.77 -34.67
C GLU A 674 14.53 35.60 -35.12
N PRO A 675 13.32 35.87 -35.65
CA PRO A 675 12.45 34.81 -36.16
C PRO A 675 13.13 34.02 -37.29
N GLU A 676 13.36 32.74 -37.06
CA GLU A 676 13.94 31.79 -38.03
C GLU A 676 12.90 30.78 -38.49
N LEU A 677 12.97 30.31 -39.72
CA LEU A 677 12.08 29.24 -40.20
C LEU A 677 12.60 27.88 -39.72
N ARG A 678 12.09 27.38 -38.58
CA ARG A 678 12.55 26.11 -38.00
C ARG A 678 11.69 24.91 -38.39
N GLU A 679 10.43 25.14 -38.70
CA GLU A 679 9.48 24.12 -39.16
C GLU A 679 8.96 24.47 -40.57
N PRO A 680 9.78 24.25 -41.62
CA PRO A 680 9.46 24.65 -42.99
C PRO A 680 8.26 23.90 -43.58
N ASP A 681 7.86 22.78 -42.96
CA ASP A 681 6.68 21.99 -43.28
C ASP A 681 5.37 22.60 -42.76
N LYS A 682 5.44 23.49 -41.75
CA LYS A 682 4.27 24.19 -41.18
C LYS A 682 4.18 25.67 -41.58
N CYS A 683 5.31 26.34 -41.70
CA CYS A 683 5.41 27.77 -42.07
C CYS A 683 6.44 27.92 -43.20
N THR A 684 6.15 28.78 -44.19
CA THR A 684 7.07 29.04 -45.32
C THR A 684 7.83 30.35 -45.19
N GLN A 685 7.32 31.28 -44.39
CA GLN A 685 7.93 32.60 -44.25
C GLN A 685 7.46 33.33 -42.98
N TRP A 686 8.37 33.99 -42.28
CA TRP A 686 8.08 34.98 -41.24
C TRP A 686 8.22 36.40 -41.79
N LYS A 687 7.29 37.30 -41.46
CA LYS A 687 7.34 38.72 -41.87
C LYS A 687 6.68 39.63 -40.84
N PHE A 688 7.28 40.79 -40.62
CA PHE A 688 6.69 41.87 -39.83
C PHE A 688 5.78 42.73 -40.69
N TRP A 689 4.56 43.00 -40.21
CA TRP A 689 3.53 43.77 -40.89
C TRP A 689 3.13 45.00 -40.08
N ASP A 690 2.80 46.09 -40.76
CA ASP A 690 2.12 47.22 -40.13
C ASP A 690 0.70 46.78 -39.75
N PRO A 691 0.28 46.89 -38.48
CA PRO A 691 -1.05 46.48 -38.03
C PRO A 691 -2.18 47.27 -38.70
N THR A 692 -1.90 48.44 -39.29
CA THR A 692 -2.86 49.24 -40.08
C THR A 692 -2.91 48.85 -41.56
N ALA A 693 -1.98 48.00 -42.03
CA ALA A 693 -1.88 47.55 -43.42
C ALA A 693 -1.61 46.03 -43.51
N LEU A 694 -2.44 45.24 -42.81
CA LEU A 694 -2.37 43.78 -42.77
C LEU A 694 -2.75 43.14 -44.12
N PRO A 695 -2.15 41.99 -44.49
CA PRO A 695 -2.40 41.31 -45.77
C PRO A 695 -3.84 40.79 -45.90
N ASP A 696 -4.41 40.85 -47.11
CA ASP A 696 -5.78 40.37 -47.37
C ASP A 696 -5.96 38.89 -47.00
N ASP A 697 -4.93 38.07 -47.26
CA ASP A 697 -4.84 36.64 -46.95
C ASP A 697 -4.38 36.39 -45.49
N LEU A 698 -5.13 36.90 -44.52
CA LEU A 698 -4.89 36.72 -43.07
C LEU A 698 -6.02 35.91 -42.42
N VAL A 699 -5.67 34.99 -41.51
CA VAL A 699 -6.63 34.21 -40.72
C VAL A 699 -7.63 35.16 -40.03
N PRO A 700 -8.95 35.03 -40.27
CA PRO A 700 -9.94 36.04 -39.85
C PRO A 700 -9.89 36.40 -38.36
N TYR A 701 -9.85 35.41 -37.46
CA TYR A 701 -9.82 35.69 -36.03
C TYR A 701 -8.49 36.32 -35.57
N THR A 702 -7.40 36.15 -36.33
CA THR A 702 -6.12 36.83 -36.06
C THR A 702 -6.19 38.30 -36.41
N ARG A 703 -6.85 38.62 -37.53
CA ARG A 703 -7.15 40.01 -37.89
C ARG A 703 -7.96 40.69 -36.78
N THR A 704 -9.05 40.04 -36.35
CA THR A 704 -9.89 40.52 -35.24
C THR A 704 -9.07 40.74 -33.97
N ALA A 705 -8.18 39.80 -33.61
CA ALA A 705 -7.33 39.95 -32.44
C ALA A 705 -6.39 41.16 -32.55
N ILE A 706 -5.71 41.35 -33.69
CA ILE A 706 -4.78 42.47 -33.89
C ILE A 706 -5.52 43.81 -33.83
N GLU A 707 -6.68 43.91 -34.47
CA GLU A 707 -7.52 45.12 -34.42
C GLU A 707 -8.00 45.41 -32.99
N GLY A 708 -8.46 44.39 -32.25
CA GLY A 708 -8.84 44.51 -30.84
C GLY A 708 -7.68 44.95 -29.95
N ILE A 709 -6.48 44.39 -30.14
CA ILE A 709 -5.26 44.78 -29.40
C ILE A 709 -4.91 46.25 -29.66
N GLN A 710 -5.00 46.72 -30.91
CA GLN A 710 -4.74 48.12 -31.26
C GLN A 710 -5.75 49.08 -30.62
N ASN A 711 -7.00 48.63 -30.45
CA ASN A 711 -8.06 49.41 -29.82
C ASN A 711 -8.08 49.29 -28.28
N GLY A 712 -7.19 48.49 -27.69
CA GLY A 712 -7.15 48.25 -26.24
C GLY A 712 -8.29 47.37 -25.72
N GLU A 713 -8.94 46.62 -26.60
CA GLU A 713 -9.99 45.66 -26.27
C GLU A 713 -9.34 44.34 -25.83
N LEU A 714 -9.87 43.72 -24.77
CA LEU A 714 -9.34 42.46 -24.25
C LEU A 714 -10.05 41.22 -24.81
N TYR A 715 -11.21 41.38 -25.44
CA TYR A 715 -12.07 40.27 -25.87
C TYR A 715 -12.80 40.59 -27.17
N SER A 716 -12.87 39.61 -28.07
CA SER A 716 -13.71 39.63 -29.27
C SER A 716 -14.38 38.28 -29.48
N GLU A 717 -15.47 38.27 -30.24
CA GLU A 717 -16.18 37.05 -30.64
C GLU A 717 -16.48 37.03 -32.14
N THR A 718 -16.30 35.88 -32.79
CA THR A 718 -16.52 35.71 -34.23
C THR A 718 -17.18 34.37 -34.56
N GLY A 719 -18.03 34.33 -35.60
CA GLY A 719 -18.69 33.09 -36.04
C GLY A 719 -19.87 32.62 -35.16
N TRP A 720 -20.21 33.35 -34.11
CA TRP A 720 -21.40 33.09 -33.30
C TRP A 720 -22.68 33.52 -34.04
N PRO A 721 -23.79 32.76 -33.93
CA PRO A 721 -25.08 33.19 -34.45
C PRO A 721 -25.54 34.46 -33.72
N ALA A 722 -26.06 35.42 -34.49
CA ALA A 722 -26.53 36.72 -34.01
C ALA A 722 -27.78 36.62 -33.12
#